data_AF-A0A9D7EGZ6-F1
#
_entry.id   AF-A0A9D7EGZ6-F1
#
_cell.length_a   1.000
_cell.length_b   1.000
_cell.length_c   1.000
_cell.angle_alpha   90.00
_cell.angle_beta   90.00
_cell.angle_gamma   90.00
#
_symmetry.space_group_name_H-M   'P 1'
#
loop_
_entity.id
_entity.type
_entity.pdbx_description
1 polymer ?
#
loop_
_entity_poly.entity_id
_entity_poly.type
_entity_poly.pdbx_seq_one_letter_code
_entity_poly.pdbx_strand_id
1 'polypeptide(L)'
;MAKTAPVSVRPFSEKRINSLENAAFGGVRVVEYSTKQQADEFVAATFHSDLFEYVELDHRLELFETPNDELFHYQWNLENVGQRYFSVLRIEGDNNDLLIMQRGSAGADIRFPEAPDVTDSNHIIVAIIDTGVDRDHPELGGRIWTNTDEVSGNGFDDDHNGYVDDIWGWDFSANESSIPIFSDNDPSDTYGHGTHCAGIVAATADNSMGIAGIANNADVMALKIYPTMSVSLAAQAIIYAADNGADVINMSWGMVFESLLLRDALLYAREKGVVLCAATGNSGAEDVIFPAAYEFVIGVGATTSKDYVAEFSTYGPQVDISAPGESVLSLRARNTDLYGDSPSNEPSVHVIDELYYEASGTSMACPHVAATIAEMRAKSPGLKIDLIEEIVYSTSEDLLDPRHKGESYPGWDKYSGHGRLNLAHALVNTPASQARIEYPREGAIIDGNIEITGDAIAPGGVEYSVEYRRDGESEWVPIRNGQANISNGVLAELEMSETSGLIELRLIVGEENEARRTVLLVPSAIVELNFPEGPVVSSGGMELGLNSICPNFERTVVDFRPAGEISNWTTITELTFPTFGDLSVFWSQVGLPDGDYFVRARVFSSAGLEGEFEDRVEIASRFSGEKGWRRQLGANATIMANYGDFNGDGRNEIVVGTDAGLMVFDPEGRRDFAALPDLPEGKCLVVPAVCSIDGDGIDDLVFLSETSNSIIAAGSASGLWTEVIYSPPRTLHYSASSESFFPILFARDLDRDGYDEIVYKPGGNPISESELRVFSPGATGETCFPLKIKGGLIQAADLDRDSIDELYVLGLNNLLTRYNLCGEPQRTFNFDFGDVSFRVSGMAAADANGDGHYDLVVMGALSKGNLNYGYFEIILDSDFRVLNRLARHLGIPGFLDPPMAIFGDVNGDGAPESVVSLHDGSFGYLFAWDADGEPFLDEQPMTGLLGAELHPGITSMPLLIDIDNNPGAEAVVEVGRDMFATFPVQRFDAFGASGERIEGWPWYTSAHSLGRPSMANIPTFGDIDGDGYTDMLAITPENELIFTSLVGVLWSEENSPCPMWRYNRKLDNVAPLRHDVSTDVEEDIDLLPRDFVTVQNYPNPFNAATTIEYSIPKSGDVIINIYNLSGQSICKIVAPAQSAGRHRMNWEATDRNGNVLPSGVYFYQVESNNAIATGKMVLIK
;
A
#
# COMPACT_ATOMS: atom_id res chain seq x y z
N MET A 1 -76.95 42.50 -18.20
CA MET A 1 -77.52 42.93 -19.50
C MET A 1 -76.41 42.81 -20.55
N ALA A 2 -76.64 41.95 -21.55
CA ALA A 2 -76.01 41.70 -22.88
C ALA A 2 -74.67 42.40 -23.27
N LYS A 3 -73.69 41.79 -23.98
CA LYS A 3 -73.75 40.85 -25.13
C LYS A 3 -72.41 40.07 -25.36
N THR A 4 -72.58 38.80 -25.78
CA THR A 4 -71.80 37.98 -26.74
C THR A 4 -70.42 37.37 -26.38
N ALA A 5 -70.44 36.13 -25.85
CA ALA A 5 -69.76 34.90 -26.33
C ALA A 5 -70.31 33.69 -25.50
N PRO A 6 -70.28 32.43 -25.96
CA PRO A 6 -71.13 31.36 -25.43
C PRO A 6 -70.51 30.74 -24.18
N VAL A 7 -70.63 31.39 -23.02
CA VAL A 7 -70.31 30.74 -21.75
C VAL A 7 -71.48 29.82 -21.38
N SER A 8 -71.27 28.52 -21.59
CA SER A 8 -72.11 27.45 -21.09
C SER A 8 -71.94 27.36 -19.57
N VAL A 9 -72.67 28.17 -18.82
CA VAL A 9 -72.73 28.01 -17.35
C VAL A 9 -73.64 26.82 -17.07
N ARG A 10 -73.05 25.65 -16.83
CA ARG A 10 -73.80 24.49 -16.34
C ARG A 10 -73.77 24.48 -14.81
N PRO A 11 -74.90 24.25 -14.14
CA PRO A 11 -74.86 23.80 -12.75
C PRO A 11 -74.05 22.50 -12.69
N PHE A 12 -73.16 22.37 -11.71
CA PHE A 12 -72.49 21.11 -11.40
C PHE A 12 -73.57 20.01 -11.29
N SER A 13 -73.45 18.94 -12.07
CA SER A 13 -74.59 18.03 -12.29
C SER A 13 -75.17 17.50 -10.97
N GLU A 14 -76.47 17.70 -10.75
CA GLU A 14 -77.25 17.32 -9.55
C GLU A 14 -77.29 15.82 -9.22
N LYS A 15 -76.53 14.95 -9.92
CA LYS A 15 -76.63 13.49 -9.78
C LYS A 15 -75.61 12.82 -8.86
N ARG A 16 -74.60 13.51 -8.34
CA ARG A 16 -73.61 12.91 -7.41
C ARG A 16 -73.27 13.73 -6.16
N ILE A 17 -74.09 14.72 -5.80
CA ILE A 17 -73.99 15.44 -4.51
C ILE A 17 -75.37 15.46 -3.84
N ASN A 18 -76.06 14.32 -3.77
CA ASN A 18 -77.27 14.20 -2.94
C ASN A 18 -77.00 13.55 -1.58
N SER A 19 -75.73 13.32 -1.19
CA SER A 19 -75.40 12.71 0.10
C SER A 19 -74.56 13.59 1.04
N LEU A 20 -74.18 14.81 0.66
CA LEU A 20 -73.46 15.73 1.55
C LEU A 20 -74.00 17.16 1.37
N GLU A 21 -75.20 17.41 1.90
CA GLU A 21 -75.55 18.76 2.36
C GLU A 21 -74.66 19.07 3.58
N ASN A 22 -73.45 19.54 3.33
CA ASN A 22 -72.66 20.23 4.34
C ASN A 22 -72.47 21.68 3.87
N ALA A 23 -72.95 22.63 4.67
CA ALA A 23 -73.14 24.04 4.33
C ALA A 23 -71.84 24.85 4.10
N ALA A 24 -70.71 24.21 3.85
CA ALA A 24 -69.39 24.83 3.77
C ALA A 24 -68.93 25.24 2.35
N PHE A 25 -69.54 24.71 1.28
CA PHE A 25 -69.10 24.94 -0.11
C PHE A 25 -70.18 25.60 -1.00
N GLY A 26 -71.07 26.40 -0.41
CA GLY A 26 -72.09 27.14 -1.14
C GLY A 26 -71.52 28.34 -1.89
N GLY A 27 -70.97 28.15 -3.10
CA GLY A 27 -70.43 29.27 -3.89
C GLY A 27 -69.66 28.89 -5.15
N VAL A 28 -69.19 27.65 -5.28
CA VAL A 28 -68.34 27.21 -6.39
C VAL A 28 -69.10 27.19 -7.73
N ARG A 29 -68.44 27.65 -8.79
CA ARG A 29 -68.95 27.69 -10.16
C ARG A 29 -67.85 27.23 -11.11
N VAL A 30 -68.12 26.24 -11.95
CA VAL A 30 -67.24 25.86 -13.05
C VAL A 30 -67.64 26.67 -14.28
N VAL A 31 -66.67 27.35 -14.90
CA VAL A 31 -66.87 28.18 -16.08
C VAL A 31 -66.08 27.56 -17.24
N GLU A 32 -66.80 27.11 -18.26
CA GLU A 32 -66.21 26.42 -19.41
C GLU A 32 -65.82 27.42 -20.51
N TYR A 33 -64.55 27.39 -20.93
CA TYR A 33 -64.01 28.20 -22.03
C TYR A 33 -63.69 27.32 -23.24
N SER A 34 -63.80 27.91 -24.43
CA SER A 34 -63.53 27.20 -25.69
C SER A 34 -62.05 26.91 -25.96
N THR A 35 -61.13 27.63 -25.31
CA THR A 35 -59.68 27.40 -25.39
C THR A 35 -59.00 27.65 -24.04
N LYS A 36 -57.87 26.99 -23.78
CA LYS A 36 -57.06 27.17 -22.56
C LYS A 36 -56.65 28.64 -22.35
N GLN A 37 -56.19 29.31 -23.41
CA GLN A 37 -55.83 30.72 -23.37
C GLN A 37 -56.95 31.64 -22.84
N GLN A 38 -58.22 31.36 -23.18
CA GLN A 38 -59.35 32.15 -22.68
C GLN A 38 -59.62 31.92 -21.18
N ALA A 39 -59.35 30.71 -20.68
CA ALA A 39 -59.45 30.39 -19.27
C ALA A 39 -58.31 31.06 -18.49
N ASP A 40 -57.07 30.99 -19.00
CA ASP A 40 -55.90 31.63 -18.41
C ASP A 40 -56.05 33.16 -18.30
N GLU A 41 -56.54 33.80 -19.38
CA GLU A 41 -56.83 35.25 -19.39
C GLU A 41 -57.91 35.64 -18.37
N PHE A 42 -58.90 34.78 -18.13
CA PHE A 42 -59.93 35.02 -17.13
C PHE A 42 -59.39 34.86 -15.70
N VAL A 43 -58.59 33.83 -15.43
CA VAL A 43 -57.92 33.63 -14.14
C VAL A 43 -57.01 34.82 -13.83
N ALA A 44 -56.17 35.24 -14.78
CA ALA A 44 -55.29 36.39 -14.63
C ALA A 44 -56.04 37.70 -14.37
N ALA A 45 -57.18 37.91 -15.05
CA ALA A 45 -58.01 39.11 -14.87
C ALA A 45 -58.80 39.14 -13.55
N THR A 46 -59.01 37.98 -12.90
CA THR A 46 -59.82 37.87 -11.67
C THR A 46 -58.99 37.64 -10.42
N PHE A 47 -57.70 37.30 -10.55
CA PHE A 47 -56.76 37.04 -9.47
C PHE A 47 -56.62 38.18 -8.43
N HIS A 48 -56.92 39.44 -8.83
CA HIS A 48 -56.84 40.62 -7.96
C HIS A 48 -58.21 41.18 -7.56
N SER A 49 -59.30 40.43 -7.75
CA SER A 49 -60.65 40.92 -7.49
C SER A 49 -61.16 40.47 -6.12
N ASP A 50 -61.73 41.40 -5.36
CA ASP A 50 -62.40 41.11 -4.08
C ASP A 50 -63.73 40.33 -4.23
N LEU A 51 -64.12 39.97 -5.46
CA LEU A 51 -65.38 39.29 -5.78
C LEU A 51 -65.29 37.76 -5.68
N PHE A 52 -64.09 37.19 -5.66
CA PHE A 52 -63.85 35.75 -5.61
C PHE A 52 -62.84 35.43 -4.52
N GLU A 53 -63.08 34.36 -3.76
CA GLU A 53 -62.18 33.91 -2.70
C GLU A 53 -60.95 33.17 -3.29
N TYR A 54 -61.16 32.41 -4.37
CA TYR A 54 -60.12 31.81 -5.22
C TYR A 54 -60.69 31.57 -6.63
N VAL A 55 -59.83 31.63 -7.65
CA VAL A 55 -60.14 31.32 -9.06
C VAL A 55 -58.95 30.56 -9.64
N GLU A 56 -59.18 29.34 -10.15
CA GLU A 56 -58.15 28.46 -10.70
C GLU A 56 -58.68 27.68 -11.91
N LEU A 57 -57.78 27.02 -12.64
CA LEU A 57 -58.17 26.10 -13.71
C LEU A 57 -58.69 24.79 -13.11
N ASP A 58 -59.74 24.23 -13.73
CA ASP A 58 -60.26 22.91 -13.35
C ASP A 58 -59.34 21.82 -13.94
N HIS A 59 -58.47 21.26 -13.11
CA HIS A 59 -57.54 20.20 -13.48
C HIS A 59 -58.25 18.84 -13.43
N ARG A 60 -57.93 17.93 -14.37
CA ARG A 60 -58.36 16.54 -14.25
C ARG A 60 -57.60 15.90 -13.09
N LEU A 61 -58.32 15.22 -12.21
CA LEU A 61 -57.73 14.32 -11.23
C LEU A 61 -57.44 12.99 -11.90
N GLU A 62 -56.20 12.53 -11.79
CA GLU A 62 -55.77 11.17 -12.14
C GLU A 62 -55.72 10.33 -10.87
N LEU A 63 -55.95 9.02 -10.99
CA LEU A 63 -55.71 8.06 -9.92
C LEU A 63 -54.24 7.66 -10.07
N PHE A 64 -53.36 8.14 -9.19
CA PHE A 64 -51.99 7.65 -9.11
C PHE A 64 -52.04 6.20 -8.61
N GLU A 65 -51.52 5.25 -9.40
CA GLU A 65 -51.35 3.86 -8.96
C GLU A 65 -50.10 3.81 -8.08
N THR A 66 -50.26 3.58 -6.77
CA THR A 66 -49.13 3.31 -5.87
C THR A 66 -48.67 1.87 -6.05
N PRO A 67 -47.37 1.58 -5.90
CA PRO A 67 -46.86 0.21 -5.95
C PRO A 67 -47.64 -0.72 -5.03
N ASN A 68 -47.89 -1.94 -5.50
CA ASN A 68 -48.71 -2.92 -4.79
C ASN A 68 -47.95 -3.74 -3.72
N ASP A 69 -46.70 -3.39 -3.46
CA ASP A 69 -45.76 -4.10 -2.57
C ASP A 69 -46.17 -4.02 -1.09
N GLU A 70 -45.98 -5.11 -0.34
CA GLU A 70 -46.60 -5.31 0.98
C GLU A 70 -46.15 -4.29 2.05
N LEU A 71 -44.93 -3.80 1.93
CA LEU A 71 -44.27 -2.86 2.85
C LEU A 71 -44.14 -1.44 2.28
N PHE A 72 -44.61 -1.17 1.05
CA PHE A 72 -44.54 0.17 0.44
C PHE A 72 -45.15 1.26 1.34
N HIS A 73 -46.27 0.95 2.02
CA HIS A 73 -46.88 1.84 3.01
C HIS A 73 -45.84 2.36 4.05
N TYR A 74 -44.86 1.56 4.44
CA TYR A 74 -43.86 1.94 5.45
C TYR A 74 -42.70 2.76 4.87
N GLN A 75 -42.54 2.86 3.55
CA GLN A 75 -41.49 3.63 2.88
C GLN A 75 -41.87 5.12 2.78
N TRP A 76 -41.84 5.81 3.93
CA TRP A 76 -42.12 7.24 3.99
C TRP A 76 -41.21 8.07 3.07
N ASN A 77 -39.99 7.58 2.80
CA ASN A 77 -39.02 8.22 1.94
C ASN A 77 -39.50 8.36 0.47
N LEU A 78 -40.36 7.44 0.01
CA LEU A 78 -40.94 7.47 -1.35
C LEU A 78 -42.26 8.24 -1.40
N GLU A 79 -43.15 7.94 -0.45
CA GLU A 79 -44.45 8.62 -0.29
C GLU A 79 -44.72 8.85 1.19
N ASN A 80 -44.91 10.10 1.62
CA ASN A 80 -45.27 10.44 2.98
C ASN A 80 -46.63 11.13 2.99
N VAL A 81 -47.67 10.38 3.36
CA VAL A 81 -49.04 10.86 3.58
C VAL A 81 -49.34 11.07 5.08
N GLY A 82 -48.30 11.11 5.93
CA GLY A 82 -48.43 11.13 7.39
C GLY A 82 -48.74 9.75 8.00
N GLN A 83 -48.40 8.70 7.26
CA GLN A 83 -48.56 7.30 7.67
C GLN A 83 -47.53 6.89 8.72
N ARG A 84 -47.70 5.67 9.26
CA ARG A 84 -46.74 5.11 10.22
C ARG A 84 -45.61 4.40 9.49
N TYR A 85 -44.39 4.50 10.01
CA TYR A 85 -43.18 3.83 9.49
C TYR A 85 -42.32 3.30 10.65
N PHE A 86 -41.42 2.35 10.34
CA PHE A 86 -40.48 1.76 11.29
C PHE A 86 -39.37 2.73 11.65
N SER A 87 -39.04 2.84 12.93
CA SER A 87 -37.93 3.68 13.39
C SER A 87 -37.42 3.16 14.73
N VAL A 88 -36.13 3.30 14.98
CA VAL A 88 -35.53 2.91 16.25
C VAL A 88 -35.50 4.09 17.23
N LEU A 89 -36.16 3.90 18.38
CA LEU A 89 -36.07 4.81 19.50
C LEU A 89 -34.85 4.44 20.34
N ARG A 90 -33.83 5.29 20.32
CA ARG A 90 -32.69 5.15 21.23
C ARG A 90 -33.07 5.49 22.66
N ILE A 91 -32.78 4.59 23.60
CA ILE A 91 -33.04 4.81 25.03
C ILE A 91 -31.69 4.92 25.77
N GLU A 92 -31.59 5.77 26.78
CA GLU A 92 -30.31 5.93 27.51
C GLU A 92 -30.01 4.67 28.35
N GLY A 93 -28.93 3.95 27.99
CA GLY A 93 -28.46 2.72 28.67
C GLY A 93 -27.99 1.66 27.67
N ASP A 94 -27.33 0.61 28.17
CA ASP A 94 -26.89 -0.51 27.32
C ASP A 94 -28.08 -1.43 27.02
N ASN A 95 -28.26 -1.73 25.74
CA ASN A 95 -29.27 -2.64 25.21
C ASN A 95 -30.72 -2.36 25.64
N ASN A 96 -31.28 -1.24 25.18
CA ASN A 96 -32.63 -0.80 25.51
C ASN A 96 -33.37 -0.09 24.35
N ASP A 97 -32.82 -0.05 23.15
CA ASP A 97 -33.41 0.51 21.95
C ASP A 97 -34.66 -0.28 21.56
N LEU A 98 -35.65 0.42 21.03
CA LEU A 98 -36.94 -0.16 20.67
C LEU A 98 -37.29 0.17 19.23
N LEU A 99 -37.61 -0.87 18.46
CA LEU A 99 -38.30 -0.70 17.19
C LEU A 99 -39.71 -0.17 17.47
N ILE A 100 -39.95 1.06 17.06
CA ILE A 100 -41.23 1.74 17.22
C ILE A 100 -41.81 2.12 15.86
N MET A 101 -43.09 2.48 15.89
CA MET A 101 -43.78 3.00 14.72
C MET A 101 -44.05 4.50 14.91
N GLN A 102 -43.30 5.33 14.20
CA GLN A 102 -43.42 6.79 14.19
C GLN A 102 -44.42 7.26 13.13
N ARG A 103 -44.70 8.57 13.04
CA ARG A 103 -45.52 9.19 11.99
C ARG A 103 -44.72 10.29 11.31
N GLY A 104 -44.74 10.29 9.98
CA GLY A 104 -44.14 11.36 9.17
C GLY A 104 -45.05 12.60 9.06
N SER A 105 -44.49 13.65 8.47
CA SER A 105 -45.20 14.84 8.00
C SER A 105 -45.55 14.66 6.53
N ALA A 106 -46.82 14.83 6.17
CA ALA A 106 -47.25 14.63 4.79
C ALA A 106 -46.49 15.58 3.84
N GLY A 107 -45.98 15.03 2.73
CA GLY A 107 -45.17 15.76 1.76
C GLY A 107 -43.69 15.90 2.14
N ALA A 108 -43.19 15.21 3.16
CA ALA A 108 -41.76 15.12 3.46
C ALA A 108 -41.19 13.82 2.86
N ASP A 109 -41.01 13.78 1.54
CA ASP A 109 -40.63 12.61 0.73
C ASP A 109 -40.10 13.06 -0.66
N ILE A 110 -39.71 12.12 -1.54
CA ILE A 110 -39.21 12.45 -2.88
C ILE A 110 -40.29 12.62 -3.96
N ARG A 111 -41.59 12.54 -3.64
CA ARG A 111 -42.71 12.57 -4.60
C ARG A 111 -42.69 11.41 -5.60
N PHE A 112 -42.48 10.18 -5.12
CA PHE A 112 -42.39 9.01 -6.00
C PHE A 112 -43.71 8.72 -6.76
N PRO A 113 -44.90 8.69 -6.13
CA PRO A 113 -46.14 8.39 -6.84
C PRO A 113 -46.58 9.46 -7.86
N GLU A 114 -46.09 10.69 -7.71
CA GLU A 114 -46.36 11.78 -8.67
C GLU A 114 -45.41 11.77 -9.87
N ALA A 115 -44.37 10.92 -9.86
CA ALA A 115 -43.41 10.82 -10.94
C ALA A 115 -44.06 10.24 -12.22
N PRO A 116 -43.74 10.76 -13.40
CA PRO A 116 -44.22 10.17 -14.65
C PRO A 116 -43.53 8.83 -14.91
N ASP A 117 -44.29 7.83 -15.37
CA ASP A 117 -43.73 6.53 -15.75
C ASP A 117 -42.67 6.67 -16.85
N VAL A 118 -41.49 6.11 -16.62
CA VAL A 118 -40.45 5.94 -17.64
C VAL A 118 -40.68 4.59 -18.33
N THR A 119 -41.37 4.63 -19.46
CA THR A 119 -41.82 3.42 -20.18
C THR A 119 -40.77 2.79 -21.10
N ASP A 120 -39.61 3.42 -21.27
CA ASP A 120 -38.56 2.95 -22.17
C ASP A 120 -37.71 1.87 -21.48
N SER A 121 -37.49 0.74 -22.16
CA SER A 121 -36.74 -0.42 -21.67
C SER A 121 -35.21 -0.21 -21.71
N ASN A 122 -34.75 1.02 -21.51
CA ASN A 122 -33.33 1.32 -21.51
C ASN A 122 -32.77 0.88 -20.15
N HIS A 123 -31.98 -0.19 -20.16
CA HIS A 123 -31.25 -0.66 -18.99
C HIS A 123 -30.19 0.37 -18.64
N ILE A 124 -30.31 0.98 -17.46
CA ILE A 124 -29.37 1.97 -16.92
C ILE A 124 -28.53 1.30 -15.85
N ILE A 125 -27.22 1.48 -15.90
CA ILE A 125 -26.31 0.79 -14.98
C ILE A 125 -26.02 1.72 -13.80
N VAL A 126 -26.36 1.27 -12.59
CA VAL A 126 -26.00 1.95 -11.34
C VAL A 126 -24.96 1.11 -10.61
N ALA A 127 -23.74 1.61 -10.55
CA ALA A 127 -22.67 0.96 -9.80
C ALA A 127 -22.78 1.29 -8.31
N ILE A 128 -22.89 0.23 -7.49
CA ILE A 128 -22.88 0.31 -6.03
C ILE A 128 -21.48 -0.11 -5.57
N ILE A 129 -20.63 0.88 -5.30
CA ILE A 129 -19.29 0.66 -4.73
C ILE A 129 -19.42 0.64 -3.21
N ASP A 130 -19.48 -0.54 -2.61
CA ASP A 130 -19.85 -0.70 -1.19
C ASP A 130 -19.39 -2.07 -0.62
N THR A 131 -20.13 -2.68 0.31
CA THR A 131 -19.82 -3.97 0.93
C THR A 131 -20.17 -5.20 0.12
N GLY A 132 -20.58 -4.99 -1.14
CA GLY A 132 -21.17 -6.00 -2.02
C GLY A 132 -22.68 -5.91 -2.06
N VAL A 133 -23.30 -6.76 -2.88
CA VAL A 133 -24.76 -6.84 -3.03
C VAL A 133 -25.21 -8.31 -2.96
N ASP A 134 -26.25 -8.61 -2.19
CA ASP A 134 -26.90 -9.92 -2.20
C ASP A 134 -27.65 -10.11 -3.53
N ARG A 135 -26.93 -10.60 -4.55
CA ARG A 135 -27.49 -10.85 -5.89
C ARG A 135 -28.64 -11.85 -5.90
N ASP A 136 -28.72 -12.71 -4.88
CA ASP A 136 -29.76 -13.72 -4.75
C ASP A 136 -31.00 -13.18 -4.00
N HIS A 137 -31.02 -11.89 -3.64
CA HIS A 137 -32.18 -11.27 -3.01
C HIS A 137 -33.38 -11.31 -3.97
N PRO A 138 -34.55 -11.83 -3.55
CA PRO A 138 -35.69 -12.05 -4.46
C PRO A 138 -36.20 -10.76 -5.14
N GLU A 139 -36.08 -9.61 -4.49
CA GLU A 139 -36.46 -8.31 -5.05
C GLU A 139 -35.43 -7.66 -5.99
N LEU A 140 -34.23 -8.22 -6.08
CA LEU A 140 -33.22 -7.83 -7.08
C LEU A 140 -33.19 -8.80 -8.28
N GLY A 141 -34.14 -9.73 -8.35
CA GLY A 141 -34.21 -10.73 -9.42
C GLY A 141 -34.34 -10.08 -10.80
N GLY A 142 -33.30 -10.23 -11.63
CA GLY A 142 -33.23 -9.63 -12.96
C GLY A 142 -32.87 -8.14 -12.97
N ARG A 143 -32.35 -7.62 -11.84
CA ARG A 143 -31.87 -6.24 -11.65
C ARG A 143 -30.39 -6.17 -11.31
N ILE A 144 -29.69 -7.30 -11.33
CA ILE A 144 -28.25 -7.32 -11.18
C ILE A 144 -27.66 -7.20 -12.58
N TRP A 145 -26.77 -6.23 -12.76
CA TRP A 145 -26.04 -6.06 -14.00
C TRP A 145 -25.36 -7.37 -14.36
N THR A 146 -25.45 -7.74 -15.63
CA THR A 146 -24.79 -8.92 -16.15
C THR A 146 -23.79 -8.48 -17.20
N ASN A 147 -22.51 -8.79 -16.99
CA ASN A 147 -21.52 -8.65 -18.03
C ASN A 147 -21.88 -9.62 -19.17
N THR A 148 -22.41 -9.09 -20.27
CA THR A 148 -22.81 -9.92 -21.42
C THR A 148 -21.64 -10.37 -22.26
N ASP A 149 -20.45 -9.84 -21.96
CA ASP A 149 -19.24 -10.06 -22.74
C ASP A 149 -18.41 -11.20 -22.10
N GLU A 150 -18.86 -11.69 -20.94
CA GLU A 150 -18.33 -12.84 -20.21
C GLU A 150 -19.14 -14.13 -20.40
N VAL A 151 -18.44 -15.27 -20.43
CA VAL A 151 -19.04 -16.61 -20.42
C VAL A 151 -18.90 -17.24 -19.03
N SER A 152 -19.95 -17.04 -18.23
CA SER A 152 -20.03 -17.50 -16.83
C SER A 152 -19.41 -18.88 -16.54
N GLY A 153 -18.38 -18.86 -15.71
CA GLY A 153 -17.77 -20.01 -15.05
C GLY A 153 -16.82 -20.80 -15.95
N ASN A 154 -16.27 -20.18 -16.99
CA ASN A 154 -15.28 -20.81 -17.86
C ASN A 154 -13.84 -20.64 -17.32
N GLY A 155 -13.62 -19.76 -16.34
CA GLY A 155 -12.32 -19.44 -15.75
C GLY A 155 -11.43 -18.57 -16.63
N PHE A 156 -12.00 -17.89 -17.61
CA PHE A 156 -11.32 -16.95 -18.51
C PHE A 156 -11.93 -15.56 -18.37
N ASP A 157 -11.13 -14.55 -18.69
CA ASP A 157 -11.58 -13.17 -18.89
C ASP A 157 -11.85 -13.02 -20.40
N ASP A 158 -13.12 -13.20 -20.78
CA ASP A 158 -13.59 -13.26 -22.18
C ASP A 158 -13.73 -11.86 -22.79
N ASP A 159 -14.05 -10.85 -21.99
CA ASP A 159 -14.18 -9.46 -22.44
C ASP A 159 -12.86 -8.67 -22.39
N HIS A 160 -11.84 -9.26 -21.76
CA HIS A 160 -10.47 -8.79 -21.71
C HIS A 160 -10.29 -7.52 -20.87
N ASN A 161 -11.16 -7.34 -19.87
CA ASN A 161 -11.14 -6.18 -18.98
C ASN A 161 -10.21 -6.37 -17.77
N GLY A 162 -9.58 -7.55 -17.62
CA GLY A 162 -8.67 -7.89 -16.53
C GLY A 162 -9.34 -8.63 -15.35
N TYR A 163 -10.64 -8.92 -15.43
CA TYR A 163 -11.44 -9.48 -14.34
C TYR A 163 -12.12 -10.79 -14.76
N VAL A 164 -11.51 -11.92 -14.41
CA VAL A 164 -11.96 -13.26 -14.82
C VAL A 164 -13.37 -13.59 -14.28
N ASP A 165 -14.32 -13.92 -15.16
CA ASP A 165 -15.68 -14.32 -14.82
C ASP A 165 -16.43 -13.23 -14.00
N ASP A 166 -16.23 -11.94 -14.26
CA ASP A 166 -16.84 -10.79 -13.55
C ASP A 166 -18.32 -10.54 -13.90
N ILE A 167 -19.10 -11.62 -13.94
CA ILE A 167 -20.48 -11.68 -14.47
C ILE A 167 -21.41 -10.64 -13.85
N TRP A 168 -21.24 -10.26 -12.59
CA TRP A 168 -22.18 -9.39 -11.86
C TRP A 168 -21.52 -8.15 -11.25
N GLY A 169 -20.28 -7.89 -11.66
CA GLY A 169 -19.34 -7.01 -10.98
C GLY A 169 -18.24 -7.82 -10.28
N TRP A 170 -17.54 -7.18 -9.35
CA TRP A 170 -16.27 -7.69 -8.84
C TRP A 170 -16.08 -7.46 -7.35
N ASP A 171 -15.46 -8.42 -6.66
CA ASP A 171 -14.95 -8.25 -5.30
C ASP A 171 -13.51 -7.76 -5.34
N PHE A 172 -13.33 -6.45 -5.23
CA PHE A 172 -12.01 -5.83 -5.06
C PHE A 172 -11.48 -6.05 -3.64
N SER A 173 -12.37 -6.25 -2.68
CA SER A 173 -11.99 -6.55 -1.32
C SER A 173 -11.40 -7.95 -1.27
N ALA A 174 -10.40 -8.13 -0.44
CA ALA A 174 -9.81 -9.43 -0.30
C ALA A 174 -10.18 -10.02 1.05
N ASN A 175 -10.71 -11.24 1.05
CA ASN A 175 -11.28 -11.85 2.25
C ASN A 175 -10.18 -12.22 3.26
N GLU A 176 -10.27 -11.72 4.50
CA GLU A 176 -9.35 -12.06 5.62
C GLU A 176 -9.28 -13.57 5.92
N SER A 177 -10.32 -14.33 5.55
CA SER A 177 -10.41 -15.76 5.82
C SER A 177 -9.67 -16.63 4.79
N SER A 178 -9.28 -16.06 3.65
CA SER A 178 -8.58 -16.72 2.57
C SER A 178 -7.14 -16.25 2.58
N ILE A 179 -6.22 -17.09 3.08
CA ILE A 179 -4.81 -16.92 2.74
C ILE A 179 -4.56 -17.85 1.55
N PRO A 180 -4.29 -17.28 0.37
CA PRO A 180 -3.86 -15.90 0.12
C PRO A 180 -5.05 -14.98 -0.17
N ILE A 181 -4.87 -13.71 0.19
CA ILE A 181 -5.80 -12.59 0.09
C ILE A 181 -5.99 -12.27 -1.39
N PHE A 182 -7.12 -12.67 -2.00
CA PHE A 182 -7.46 -12.39 -3.41
C PHE A 182 -8.78 -11.66 -3.53
N SER A 183 -8.80 -10.68 -4.42
CA SER A 183 -10.00 -10.24 -5.11
C SER A 183 -10.55 -11.39 -5.97
N ASP A 184 -11.86 -11.47 -6.11
CA ASP A 184 -12.51 -12.52 -6.88
C ASP A 184 -13.81 -12.02 -7.55
N ASN A 185 -14.47 -12.92 -8.27
CA ASN A 185 -15.70 -12.63 -8.98
C ASN A 185 -16.98 -12.78 -8.13
N ASP A 186 -16.86 -12.77 -6.80
CA ASP A 186 -18.00 -12.88 -5.88
C ASP A 186 -18.27 -11.58 -5.10
N PRO A 187 -18.93 -10.59 -5.71
CA PRO A 187 -19.29 -9.33 -5.04
C PRO A 187 -20.45 -9.50 -4.03
N SER A 188 -20.67 -10.70 -3.51
CA SER A 188 -21.72 -10.99 -2.54
C SER A 188 -21.52 -10.22 -1.24
N ASP A 189 -22.61 -9.64 -0.75
CA ASP A 189 -22.61 -8.81 0.45
C ASP A 189 -22.53 -9.65 1.73
N THR A 190 -21.45 -9.49 2.48
CA THR A 190 -21.24 -10.16 3.77
C THR A 190 -21.50 -9.26 4.98
N TYR A 191 -21.81 -7.97 4.75
CA TYR A 191 -21.99 -6.97 5.82
C TYR A 191 -23.40 -6.37 5.84
N GLY A 192 -24.04 -6.19 4.67
CA GLY A 192 -25.43 -5.77 4.50
C GLY A 192 -25.65 -4.33 4.03
N HIS A 193 -24.61 -3.49 4.05
CA HIS A 193 -24.74 -2.06 3.74
C HIS A 193 -25.00 -1.81 2.25
N GLY A 194 -24.23 -2.48 1.38
CA GLY A 194 -24.39 -2.34 -0.07
C GLY A 194 -25.72 -2.88 -0.57
N THR A 195 -26.22 -3.99 -0.01
CA THR A 195 -27.56 -4.52 -0.34
C THR A 195 -28.68 -3.56 0.08
N HIS A 196 -28.54 -2.88 1.21
CA HIS A 196 -29.49 -1.86 1.65
C HIS A 196 -29.55 -0.69 0.65
N CYS A 197 -28.38 -0.22 0.20
CA CYS A 197 -28.27 0.82 -0.83
C CYS A 197 -28.86 0.35 -2.18
N ALA A 198 -28.51 -0.85 -2.64
CA ALA A 198 -29.05 -1.45 -3.86
C ALA A 198 -30.57 -1.59 -3.84
N GLY A 199 -31.16 -1.89 -2.68
CA GLY A 199 -32.61 -1.96 -2.49
C GLY A 199 -33.33 -0.62 -2.71
N ILE A 200 -32.74 0.49 -2.23
CA ILE A 200 -33.28 1.84 -2.45
C ILE A 200 -33.29 2.17 -3.94
N VAL A 201 -32.24 1.76 -4.66
CA VAL A 201 -32.11 1.97 -6.09
C VAL A 201 -33.09 1.09 -6.87
N ALA A 202 -33.02 -0.24 -6.73
CA ALA A 202 -33.56 -1.16 -7.72
C ALA A 202 -34.39 -2.33 -7.15
N ALA A 203 -34.90 -2.25 -5.91
CA ALA A 203 -35.89 -3.24 -5.47
C ALA A 203 -37.10 -3.24 -6.43
N THR A 204 -37.52 -4.43 -6.86
CA THR A 204 -38.54 -4.58 -7.89
C THR A 204 -39.90 -4.13 -7.36
N ALA A 205 -40.40 -2.98 -7.82
CA ALA A 205 -41.76 -2.53 -7.51
C ALA A 205 -42.84 -3.35 -8.23
N ASP A 206 -44.06 -3.29 -7.70
CA ASP A 206 -45.27 -3.91 -8.25
C ASP A 206 -45.24 -5.43 -8.39
N ASN A 207 -44.41 -6.11 -7.59
CA ASN A 207 -44.30 -7.58 -7.59
C ASN A 207 -45.13 -8.24 -6.46
N SER A 208 -45.88 -7.45 -5.70
CA SER A 208 -46.69 -7.87 -4.55
C SER A 208 -45.87 -8.47 -3.40
N MET A 209 -44.61 -8.06 -3.25
CA MET A 209 -43.67 -8.49 -2.23
C MET A 209 -42.91 -7.28 -1.71
N GLY A 210 -42.68 -7.21 -0.40
CA GLY A 210 -41.66 -6.30 0.11
C GLY A 210 -41.87 -4.82 -0.18
N ILE A 211 -40.85 -4.19 -0.74
CA ILE A 211 -40.68 -2.76 -0.91
C ILE A 211 -40.59 -2.38 -2.40
N ALA A 212 -40.69 -1.09 -2.70
CA ALA A 212 -40.37 -0.54 -4.02
C ALA A 212 -38.99 0.13 -4.01
N GLY A 213 -38.22 -0.09 -5.07
CA GLY A 213 -37.06 0.72 -5.43
C GLY A 213 -37.48 1.93 -6.28
N ILE A 214 -36.57 2.90 -6.42
CA ILE A 214 -36.84 4.13 -7.16
C ILE A 214 -36.67 3.92 -8.67
N ALA A 215 -35.56 3.29 -9.06
CA ALA A 215 -35.17 3.08 -10.45
C ALA A 215 -35.55 1.67 -10.91
N ASN A 216 -36.83 1.46 -11.19
CA ASN A 216 -37.39 0.15 -11.53
C ASN A 216 -36.92 -0.39 -12.89
N ASN A 217 -36.03 0.28 -13.62
CA ASN A 217 -35.39 -0.25 -14.83
C ASN A 217 -33.85 -0.23 -14.77
N ALA A 218 -33.29 0.06 -13.60
CA ALA A 218 -31.85 0.04 -13.39
C ALA A 218 -31.33 -1.38 -13.14
N ASP A 219 -30.13 -1.64 -13.66
CA ASP A 219 -29.31 -2.79 -13.34
C ASP A 219 -28.20 -2.36 -12.37
N VAL A 220 -28.10 -3.07 -11.25
CA VAL A 220 -27.12 -2.84 -10.19
C VAL A 220 -25.84 -3.59 -10.50
N MET A 221 -24.75 -2.84 -10.75
CA MET A 221 -23.40 -3.39 -10.83
C MET A 221 -22.80 -3.42 -9.43
N ALA A 222 -22.53 -4.62 -8.93
CA ALA A 222 -22.09 -4.84 -7.55
C ALA A 222 -20.56 -4.79 -7.46
N LEU A 223 -20.01 -3.75 -6.82
CA LEU A 223 -18.56 -3.57 -6.67
C LEU A 223 -18.19 -3.53 -5.20
N LYS A 224 -17.57 -4.60 -4.73
CA LYS A 224 -17.30 -4.80 -3.31
C LYS A 224 -15.90 -4.34 -2.95
N ILE A 225 -15.78 -3.49 -1.93
CA ILE A 225 -14.50 -2.93 -1.43
C ILE A 225 -14.29 -3.17 0.08
N TYR A 226 -15.20 -3.89 0.75
CA TYR A 226 -15.14 -4.24 2.18
C TYR A 226 -14.95 -5.74 2.38
N PRO A 227 -14.09 -6.22 3.30
CA PRO A 227 -13.62 -5.54 4.52
C PRO A 227 -12.39 -4.63 4.36
N THR A 228 -11.62 -4.81 3.30
CA THR A 228 -10.33 -4.12 3.11
C THR A 228 -10.48 -2.76 2.44
N MET A 229 -11.30 -1.86 2.99
CA MET A 229 -11.58 -0.57 2.35
C MET A 229 -10.33 0.32 2.27
N SER A 230 -9.78 0.50 1.06
CA SER A 230 -8.67 1.41 0.78
C SER A 230 -9.00 2.33 -0.40
N VAL A 231 -8.26 3.44 -0.49
CA VAL A 231 -8.33 4.39 -1.61
C VAL A 231 -8.06 3.70 -2.95
N SER A 232 -7.11 2.77 -2.97
CA SER A 232 -6.71 2.06 -4.17
C SER A 232 -7.78 1.13 -4.71
N LEU A 233 -8.50 0.41 -3.85
CA LEU A 233 -9.61 -0.45 -4.26
C LEU A 233 -10.80 0.38 -4.71
N ALA A 234 -11.08 1.49 -4.03
CA ALA A 234 -12.14 2.41 -4.45
C ALA A 234 -11.85 3.01 -5.84
N ALA A 235 -10.60 3.43 -6.10
CA ALA A 235 -10.20 3.94 -7.41
C ALA A 235 -10.35 2.88 -8.52
N GLN A 236 -9.95 1.63 -8.26
CA GLN A 236 -10.16 0.52 -9.20
C GLN A 236 -11.64 0.27 -9.48
N ALA A 237 -12.48 0.23 -8.44
CA ALA A 237 -13.91 0.04 -8.60
C ALA A 237 -14.56 1.20 -9.40
N ILE A 238 -14.09 2.44 -9.22
CA ILE A 238 -14.58 3.60 -9.98
C ILE A 238 -14.19 3.48 -11.47
N ILE A 239 -12.95 3.11 -11.75
CA ILE A 239 -12.47 2.91 -13.13
C ILE A 239 -13.22 1.75 -13.79
N TYR A 240 -13.32 0.61 -13.10
CA TYR A 240 -14.08 -0.56 -13.54
C TYR A 240 -15.54 -0.19 -13.86
N ALA A 241 -16.21 0.55 -12.97
CA ALA A 241 -17.57 1.00 -13.19
C ALA A 241 -17.70 1.84 -14.47
N ALA A 242 -16.77 2.78 -14.66
CA ALA A 242 -16.78 3.66 -15.84
C ALA A 242 -16.51 2.88 -17.14
N ASP A 243 -15.56 1.96 -17.13
CA ASP A 243 -15.18 1.16 -18.29
C ASP A 243 -16.25 0.12 -18.66
N ASN A 244 -16.94 -0.43 -17.66
CA ASN A 244 -18.10 -1.32 -17.85
C ASN A 244 -19.43 -0.58 -18.06
N GLY A 245 -19.38 0.73 -18.31
CA GLY A 245 -20.52 1.50 -18.81
C GLY A 245 -21.53 1.95 -17.75
N ALA A 246 -21.14 2.08 -16.48
CA ALA A 246 -21.99 2.66 -15.45
C ALA A 246 -22.48 4.06 -15.85
N ASP A 247 -23.77 4.33 -15.71
CA ASP A 247 -24.33 5.67 -15.92
C ASP A 247 -24.20 6.54 -14.67
N VAL A 248 -24.28 5.89 -13.50
CA VAL A 248 -24.23 6.52 -12.18
C VAL A 248 -23.42 5.66 -11.22
N ILE A 249 -22.53 6.29 -10.43
CA ILE A 249 -21.81 5.64 -9.33
C ILE A 249 -22.36 6.16 -8.00
N ASN A 250 -22.79 5.24 -7.13
CA ASN A 250 -23.18 5.52 -5.75
C ASN A 250 -22.03 5.16 -4.79
N MET A 251 -21.52 6.18 -4.09
CA MET A 251 -20.49 6.04 -3.05
C MET A 251 -21.07 6.38 -1.68
N SER A 252 -21.65 5.37 -1.02
CA SER A 252 -22.25 5.51 0.31
C SER A 252 -21.22 5.36 1.46
N TRP A 253 -20.00 5.81 1.21
CA TRP A 253 -18.83 5.75 2.10
C TRP A 253 -18.01 7.03 1.99
N GLY A 254 -17.04 7.22 2.90
CA GLY A 254 -16.12 8.34 2.77
C GLY A 254 -14.95 8.32 3.75
N MET A 255 -14.02 9.25 3.55
CA MET A 255 -12.79 9.41 4.29
C MET A 255 -12.48 10.88 4.58
N VAL A 256 -11.76 11.15 5.65
CA VAL A 256 -11.45 12.52 6.11
C VAL A 256 -10.27 13.18 5.38
N PHE A 257 -9.56 12.44 4.52
CA PHE A 257 -8.36 12.90 3.82
C PHE A 257 -8.62 13.04 2.32
N GLU A 258 -7.98 14.02 1.69
CA GLU A 258 -7.97 14.15 0.23
C GLU A 258 -6.99 13.15 -0.38
N SER A 259 -7.36 12.54 -1.51
CA SER A 259 -6.46 11.68 -2.30
C SER A 259 -6.44 12.12 -3.77
N LEU A 260 -5.23 12.33 -4.31
CA LEU A 260 -5.07 12.64 -5.74
C LEU A 260 -5.48 11.44 -6.62
N LEU A 261 -5.11 10.22 -6.22
CA LEU A 261 -5.51 9.00 -6.94
C LEU A 261 -7.04 8.87 -7.04
N LEU A 262 -7.75 9.06 -5.92
CA LEU A 262 -9.22 8.98 -5.92
C LEU A 262 -9.83 10.09 -6.77
N ARG A 263 -9.29 11.31 -6.66
CA ARG A 263 -9.72 12.46 -7.45
C ARG A 263 -9.58 12.20 -8.95
N ASP A 264 -8.45 11.64 -9.38
CA ASP A 264 -8.18 11.37 -10.79
C ASP A 264 -9.06 10.23 -11.33
N ALA A 265 -9.30 9.17 -10.55
CA ALA A 265 -10.25 8.12 -10.91
C ALA A 265 -11.69 8.65 -11.07
N LEU A 266 -12.12 9.54 -10.18
CA LEU A 266 -13.44 10.19 -10.27
C LEU A 266 -13.53 11.13 -11.48
N LEU A 267 -12.47 11.90 -11.77
CA LEU A 267 -12.41 12.73 -12.97
C LEU A 267 -12.48 11.88 -14.25
N TYR A 268 -11.76 10.75 -14.28
CA TYR A 268 -11.83 9.78 -15.37
C TYR A 268 -13.27 9.30 -15.61
N ALA A 269 -13.95 8.85 -14.55
CA ALA A 269 -15.35 8.44 -14.63
C ALA A 269 -16.27 9.58 -15.11
N ARG A 270 -16.08 10.81 -14.59
CA ARG A 270 -16.86 11.97 -15.04
C ARG A 270 -16.61 12.30 -16.51
N GLU A 271 -15.37 12.21 -16.99
CA GLU A 271 -15.00 12.44 -18.39
C GLU A 271 -15.59 11.39 -19.35
N LYS A 272 -15.77 10.15 -18.87
CA LYS A 272 -16.52 9.08 -19.55
C LYS A 272 -18.04 9.30 -19.55
N GLY A 273 -18.53 10.32 -18.83
CA GLY A 273 -19.93 10.70 -18.80
C GLY A 273 -20.73 10.10 -17.64
N VAL A 274 -20.05 9.50 -16.65
CA VAL A 274 -20.65 8.89 -15.46
C VAL A 274 -20.98 9.97 -14.42
N VAL A 275 -22.18 9.90 -13.82
CA VAL A 275 -22.58 10.83 -12.76
C VAL A 275 -22.15 10.28 -11.39
N LEU A 276 -21.57 11.13 -10.55
CA LEU A 276 -20.95 10.73 -9.29
C LEU A 276 -21.78 11.23 -8.10
N CYS A 277 -22.26 10.31 -7.26
CA CYS A 277 -23.00 10.64 -6.04
C CYS A 277 -22.26 10.11 -4.82
N ALA A 278 -22.06 10.95 -3.80
CA ALA A 278 -21.37 10.56 -2.58
C ALA A 278 -22.06 11.08 -1.31
N ALA A 279 -22.03 10.27 -0.25
CA ALA A 279 -22.58 10.63 1.06
C ALA A 279 -21.68 11.66 1.77
N THR A 280 -22.28 12.69 2.38
CA THR A 280 -21.51 13.79 3.01
C THR A 280 -20.87 13.44 4.36
N GLY A 281 -21.29 12.33 4.99
CA GLY A 281 -20.86 11.89 6.31
C GLY A 281 -21.97 11.91 7.36
N ASN A 282 -21.69 11.32 8.54
CA ASN A 282 -22.66 11.11 9.62
C ASN A 282 -22.20 11.72 10.98
N SER A 283 -21.39 12.78 10.95
CA SER A 283 -20.81 13.43 12.15
C SER A 283 -21.73 14.46 12.83
N GLY A 284 -22.72 15.00 12.10
CA GLY A 284 -23.51 16.15 12.53
C GLY A 284 -22.69 17.45 12.69
N ALA A 285 -21.53 17.53 12.05
CA ALA A 285 -20.60 18.67 12.13
C ALA A 285 -20.30 19.28 10.75
N GLU A 286 -19.55 20.39 10.75
CA GLU A 286 -19.17 21.13 9.54
C GLU A 286 -17.87 20.59 8.92
N ASP A 287 -17.88 19.33 8.50
CA ASP A 287 -16.69 18.55 8.13
C ASP A 287 -16.98 17.50 7.05
N VAL A 288 -17.59 17.92 5.92
CA VAL A 288 -17.88 17.04 4.78
C VAL A 288 -16.66 16.22 4.37
N ILE A 289 -16.85 14.91 4.23
CA ILE A 289 -15.80 13.93 3.93
C ILE A 289 -15.64 13.71 2.41
N PHE A 290 -14.49 13.21 1.98
CA PHE A 290 -14.26 12.78 0.60
C PHE A 290 -14.89 11.41 0.35
N PRO A 291 -15.43 11.11 -0.84
CA PRO A 291 -15.35 11.91 -2.07
C PRO A 291 -16.40 13.02 -2.21
N ALA A 292 -17.40 13.13 -1.33
CA ALA A 292 -18.43 14.17 -1.39
C ALA A 292 -17.88 15.61 -1.31
N ALA A 293 -16.69 15.79 -0.73
CA ALA A 293 -16.03 17.10 -0.66
C ALA A 293 -15.39 17.57 -1.98
N TYR A 294 -15.33 16.73 -3.03
CA TYR A 294 -14.87 17.15 -4.36
C TYR A 294 -15.97 17.91 -5.11
N GLU A 295 -15.66 19.11 -5.61
CA GLU A 295 -16.63 20.01 -6.27
C GLU A 295 -17.38 19.40 -7.47
N PHE A 296 -16.82 18.38 -8.12
CA PHE A 296 -17.40 17.71 -9.29
C PHE A 296 -18.14 16.41 -8.94
N VAL A 297 -18.37 16.15 -7.65
CA VAL A 297 -19.15 15.02 -7.11
C VAL A 297 -20.37 15.58 -6.40
N ILE A 298 -21.55 14.99 -6.65
CA ILE A 298 -22.79 15.42 -5.99
C ILE A 298 -22.77 14.97 -4.53
N GLY A 299 -22.56 15.90 -3.61
CA GLY A 299 -22.56 15.68 -2.16
C GLY A 299 -23.98 15.60 -1.59
N VAL A 300 -24.36 14.43 -1.09
CA VAL A 300 -25.73 14.14 -0.63
C VAL A 300 -25.87 14.11 0.90
N GLY A 301 -26.61 15.09 1.43
CA GLY A 301 -27.03 15.15 2.83
C GLY A 301 -28.31 14.36 3.14
N ALA A 302 -28.60 14.14 4.43
CA ALA A 302 -29.74 13.34 4.88
C ALA A 302 -30.87 14.20 5.48
N THR A 303 -32.12 13.82 5.21
CA THR A 303 -33.33 14.41 5.78
C THR A 303 -34.17 13.39 6.54
N THR A 304 -35.07 13.92 7.36
CA THR A 304 -36.00 13.16 8.21
C THR A 304 -37.42 13.17 7.66
N SER A 305 -38.24 12.24 8.13
CA SER A 305 -39.69 12.16 7.84
C SER A 305 -40.52 13.38 8.25
N LYS A 306 -39.92 14.37 8.91
CA LYS A 306 -40.56 15.62 9.34
C LYS A 306 -40.12 16.84 8.55
N ASP A 307 -39.31 16.63 7.52
CA ASP A 307 -38.81 17.64 6.62
C ASP A 307 -37.72 18.56 7.20
N TYR A 308 -36.81 17.95 7.96
CA TYR A 308 -35.60 18.60 8.48
C TYR A 308 -34.37 17.83 8.03
N VAL A 309 -33.23 18.50 7.98
CA VAL A 309 -31.92 17.84 7.88
C VAL A 309 -31.74 16.97 9.13
N ALA A 310 -31.31 15.73 8.93
CA ALA A 310 -31.09 14.77 9.99
C ALA A 310 -29.96 15.24 10.91
N GLU A 311 -30.08 15.01 12.22
CA GLU A 311 -29.14 15.54 13.21
C GLU A 311 -27.71 15.02 13.00
N PHE A 312 -27.57 13.80 12.49
CA PHE A 312 -26.28 13.19 12.16
C PHE A 312 -25.72 13.65 10.80
N SER A 313 -26.51 14.28 9.93
CA SER A 313 -26.04 14.64 8.59
C SER A 313 -24.88 15.63 8.69
N THR A 314 -23.71 15.24 8.20
CA THR A 314 -22.58 16.16 8.06
C THR A 314 -22.94 17.25 7.06
N TYR A 315 -22.61 18.50 7.40
CA TYR A 315 -23.02 19.67 6.64
C TYR A 315 -21.80 20.54 6.27
N GLY A 316 -21.95 21.46 5.33
CA GLY A 316 -20.85 22.29 4.86
C GLY A 316 -21.13 22.89 3.49
N PRO A 317 -20.24 23.76 2.99
CA PRO A 317 -20.40 24.36 1.67
C PRO A 317 -20.30 23.37 0.51
N GLN A 318 -19.86 22.13 0.75
CA GLN A 318 -19.79 21.05 -0.23
C GLN A 318 -21.07 20.20 -0.29
N VAL A 319 -22.12 20.54 0.47
CA VAL A 319 -23.42 19.85 0.35
C VAL A 319 -24.17 20.44 -0.86
N ASP A 320 -24.46 19.61 -1.85
CA ASP A 320 -25.19 20.03 -3.05
C ASP A 320 -26.70 19.86 -2.88
N ILE A 321 -27.13 18.73 -2.32
CA ILE A 321 -28.54 18.39 -2.18
C ILE A 321 -28.75 17.48 -0.97
N SER A 322 -29.99 17.40 -0.46
CA SER A 322 -30.35 16.43 0.57
C SER A 322 -31.46 15.48 0.10
N ALA A 323 -31.47 14.27 0.64
CA ALA A 323 -32.51 13.27 0.37
C ALA A 323 -32.91 12.53 1.65
N PRO A 324 -34.03 11.78 1.68
CA PRO A 324 -34.41 10.97 2.85
C PRO A 324 -33.31 10.00 3.29
N GLY A 325 -32.89 10.08 4.56
CA GLY A 325 -31.79 9.25 5.07
C GLY A 325 -31.94 8.80 6.53
N GLU A 326 -32.95 9.26 7.26
CA GLU A 326 -33.24 8.79 8.63
C GLU A 326 -34.38 7.77 8.63
N SER A 327 -34.15 6.59 9.21
CA SER A 327 -35.14 5.51 9.27
C SER A 327 -35.70 5.10 7.91
N VAL A 328 -34.80 4.72 7.00
CA VAL A 328 -35.12 4.23 5.66
C VAL A 328 -35.22 2.71 5.70
N LEU A 329 -36.38 2.19 5.26
CA LEU A 329 -36.61 0.76 5.08
C LEU A 329 -36.06 0.32 3.72
N SER A 330 -35.19 -0.68 3.71
CA SER A 330 -34.67 -1.29 2.49
C SER A 330 -34.37 -2.78 2.66
N LEU A 331 -33.74 -3.38 1.65
CA LEU A 331 -33.35 -4.78 1.61
C LEU A 331 -32.26 -5.09 2.65
N ARG A 332 -32.27 -6.35 3.08
CA ARG A 332 -31.31 -6.93 4.01
C ARG A 332 -30.60 -8.08 3.31
N ALA A 333 -29.27 -8.03 3.25
CA ALA A 333 -28.51 -9.18 2.79
C ALA A 333 -28.72 -10.39 3.72
N ARG A 334 -28.72 -11.58 3.12
CA ARG A 334 -28.96 -12.81 3.88
C ARG A 334 -27.95 -12.97 5.02
N ASN A 335 -28.47 -13.17 6.24
CA ASN A 335 -27.70 -13.40 7.47
C ASN A 335 -26.79 -12.24 7.91
N THR A 336 -26.98 -11.02 7.41
CA THR A 336 -26.18 -9.86 7.81
C THR A 336 -26.90 -8.99 8.84
N ASP A 337 -26.13 -8.18 9.56
CA ASP A 337 -26.65 -7.18 10.49
C ASP A 337 -25.71 -5.98 10.50
N LEU A 338 -26.13 -4.87 9.87
CA LEU A 338 -25.31 -3.69 9.66
C LEU A 338 -24.79 -3.09 10.97
N TYR A 339 -25.58 -3.20 12.05
CA TYR A 339 -25.22 -2.71 13.37
C TYR A 339 -24.58 -3.80 14.25
N GLY A 340 -24.25 -4.98 13.68
CA GLY A 340 -23.63 -6.14 14.32
C GLY A 340 -22.38 -5.84 15.14
N ASP A 341 -21.51 -4.97 14.59
CA ASP A 341 -20.24 -4.57 15.19
C ASP A 341 -20.34 -3.24 15.96
N SER A 342 -21.54 -2.66 16.07
CA SER A 342 -21.75 -1.39 16.77
C SER A 342 -21.50 -1.54 18.29
N PRO A 343 -20.73 -0.62 18.92
CA PRO A 343 -20.53 -0.63 20.36
C PRO A 343 -21.84 -0.45 21.17
N SER A 344 -22.96 -0.08 20.53
CA SER A 344 -24.29 -0.01 21.14
C SER A 344 -24.97 -1.38 21.39
N ASN A 345 -24.37 -2.50 20.96
CA ASN A 345 -24.75 -3.89 21.32
C ASN A 345 -26.24 -4.30 21.10
N GLU A 346 -26.99 -3.64 20.21
CA GLU A 346 -28.37 -4.05 19.84
C GLU A 346 -28.64 -4.18 18.34
N PRO A 347 -27.88 -5.06 17.67
CA PRO A 347 -27.91 -5.18 16.22
C PRO A 347 -29.30 -5.61 15.68
N SER A 348 -30.00 -6.50 16.39
CA SER A 348 -31.27 -7.08 15.92
C SER A 348 -32.49 -6.16 15.98
N VAL A 349 -32.41 -4.96 16.58
CA VAL A 349 -33.57 -4.05 16.72
C VAL A 349 -33.99 -3.44 15.39
N HIS A 350 -33.05 -3.31 14.46
CA HIS A 350 -33.25 -2.73 13.13
C HIS A 350 -33.77 -3.74 12.09
N VAL A 351 -33.69 -5.04 12.40
CA VAL A 351 -34.16 -6.13 11.54
C VAL A 351 -35.70 -6.15 11.56
N ILE A 352 -36.31 -5.92 10.40
CA ILE A 352 -37.76 -6.01 10.24
C ILE A 352 -38.17 -7.47 10.03
N ASP A 353 -37.44 -8.18 9.15
CA ASP A 353 -37.52 -9.62 8.98
C ASP A 353 -36.27 -10.20 8.29
N GLU A 354 -36.36 -11.39 7.69
CA GLU A 354 -35.24 -12.05 7.01
C GLU A 354 -34.71 -11.26 5.80
N LEU A 355 -35.55 -10.47 5.12
CA LEU A 355 -35.28 -9.76 3.86
C LEU A 355 -35.25 -8.23 3.99
N TYR A 356 -35.76 -7.65 5.09
CA TYR A 356 -35.85 -6.19 5.24
C TYR A 356 -35.19 -5.66 6.52
N TYR A 357 -34.61 -4.48 6.38
CA TYR A 357 -33.84 -3.80 7.43
C TYR A 357 -34.09 -2.29 7.39
N GLU A 358 -34.19 -1.67 8.57
CA GLU A 358 -34.24 -0.22 8.70
C GLU A 358 -32.85 0.32 9.04
N ALA A 359 -32.41 1.36 8.31
CA ALA A 359 -31.12 1.99 8.56
C ALA A 359 -31.21 3.51 8.46
N SER A 360 -30.26 4.20 9.10
CA SER A 360 -30.14 5.65 9.08
C SER A 360 -28.72 6.06 8.71
N GLY A 361 -28.58 7.01 7.78
CA GLY A 361 -27.31 7.59 7.36
C GLY A 361 -27.44 8.42 6.07
N THR A 362 -26.47 9.29 5.81
CA THR A 362 -26.27 9.90 4.48
C THR A 362 -26.01 8.84 3.41
N SER A 363 -25.50 7.69 3.81
CA SER A 363 -25.42 6.46 3.02
C SER A 363 -26.76 5.96 2.47
N MET A 364 -27.88 6.18 3.18
CA MET A 364 -29.22 5.86 2.70
C MET A 364 -29.82 7.00 1.86
N ALA A 365 -29.35 8.25 2.04
CA ALA A 365 -29.78 9.38 1.23
C ALA A 365 -29.15 9.38 -0.18
N CYS A 366 -27.85 9.08 -0.27
CA CYS A 366 -27.09 8.99 -1.52
C CYS A 366 -27.79 8.16 -2.64
N PRO A 367 -28.26 6.92 -2.39
CA PRO A 367 -28.89 6.10 -3.41
C PRO A 367 -30.23 6.66 -3.92
N HIS A 368 -30.92 7.54 -3.17
CA HIS A 368 -32.12 8.21 -3.70
C HIS A 368 -31.78 9.15 -4.85
N VAL A 369 -30.67 9.90 -4.71
CA VAL A 369 -30.17 10.81 -5.74
C VAL A 369 -29.64 10.00 -6.93
N ALA A 370 -28.84 8.96 -6.67
CA ALA A 370 -28.32 8.09 -7.71
C ALA A 370 -29.45 7.43 -8.54
N ALA A 371 -30.49 6.92 -7.88
CA ALA A 371 -31.64 6.32 -8.56
C ALA A 371 -32.50 7.34 -9.33
N THR A 372 -32.66 8.56 -8.81
CA THR A 372 -33.33 9.64 -9.56
C THR A 372 -32.59 9.97 -10.83
N ILE A 373 -31.26 10.07 -10.77
CA ILE A 373 -30.42 10.31 -11.95
C ILE A 373 -30.49 9.12 -12.92
N ALA A 374 -30.58 7.89 -12.42
CA ALA A 374 -30.79 6.71 -13.25
C ALA A 374 -32.12 6.80 -14.03
N GLU A 375 -33.22 7.20 -13.39
CA GLU A 375 -34.51 7.43 -14.07
C GLU A 375 -34.42 8.58 -15.09
N MET A 376 -33.67 9.65 -14.78
CA MET A 376 -33.40 10.73 -15.74
C MET A 376 -32.65 10.22 -16.97
N ARG A 377 -31.63 9.37 -16.78
CA ARG A 377 -30.85 8.74 -17.87
C ARG A 377 -31.66 7.71 -18.64
N ALA A 378 -32.59 6.99 -18.00
CA ALA A 378 -33.50 6.06 -18.66
C ALA A 378 -34.43 6.81 -19.63
N LYS A 379 -34.98 7.96 -19.18
CA LYS A 379 -35.82 8.85 -19.99
C LYS A 379 -35.04 9.59 -21.09
N SER A 380 -33.80 10.00 -20.79
CA SER A 380 -32.95 10.79 -21.68
C SER A 380 -31.51 10.24 -21.73
N PRO A 381 -31.27 9.13 -22.46
CA PRO A 381 -29.92 8.60 -22.62
C PRO A 381 -28.95 9.64 -23.16
N GLY A 382 -27.73 9.66 -22.61
CA GLY A 382 -26.70 10.66 -22.96
C GLY A 382 -26.96 12.07 -22.41
N LEU A 383 -27.94 12.30 -21.52
CA LEU A 383 -28.17 13.62 -20.93
C LEU A 383 -26.89 14.14 -20.26
N LYS A 384 -26.46 15.36 -20.61
CA LYS A 384 -25.21 15.93 -20.09
C LYS A 384 -25.25 16.09 -18.57
N ILE A 385 -24.13 15.80 -17.92
CA ILE A 385 -23.99 15.84 -16.45
C ILE A 385 -24.37 17.21 -15.89
N ASP A 386 -23.85 18.30 -16.48
CA ASP A 386 -24.16 19.66 -16.00
C ASP A 386 -25.65 19.98 -16.04
N LEU A 387 -26.39 19.44 -17.02
CA LEU A 387 -27.84 19.61 -17.12
C LEU A 387 -28.60 18.72 -16.13
N ILE A 388 -28.07 17.52 -15.81
CA ILE A 388 -28.59 16.68 -14.73
C ILE A 388 -28.49 17.43 -13.41
N GLU A 389 -27.31 17.95 -13.09
CA GLU A 389 -27.05 18.76 -11.89
C GLU A 389 -27.99 19.97 -11.85
N GLU A 390 -28.09 20.75 -12.94
CA GLU A 390 -29.00 21.90 -13.03
C GLU A 390 -30.47 21.51 -12.74
N ILE A 391 -30.97 20.43 -13.36
CA ILE A 391 -32.34 19.97 -13.16
C ILE A 391 -32.54 19.52 -11.71
N VAL A 392 -31.67 18.66 -11.18
CA VAL A 392 -31.77 18.14 -9.81
C VAL A 392 -31.75 19.28 -8.78
N TYR A 393 -30.87 20.26 -8.96
CA TYR A 393 -30.72 21.40 -8.04
C TYR A 393 -31.82 22.46 -8.18
N SER A 394 -32.36 22.66 -9.38
CA SER A 394 -33.42 23.66 -9.59
C SER A 394 -34.82 23.13 -9.27
N THR A 395 -34.98 21.81 -9.22
CA THR A 395 -36.27 21.13 -8.96
C THR A 395 -36.43 20.62 -7.54
N SER A 396 -35.37 20.66 -6.72
CA SER A 396 -35.42 20.33 -5.29
C SER A 396 -36.38 21.23 -4.51
N GLU A 397 -36.93 20.68 -3.44
CA GLU A 397 -37.79 21.40 -2.51
C GLU A 397 -36.94 22.09 -1.43
N ASP A 398 -36.90 23.42 -1.48
CA ASP A 398 -36.17 24.27 -0.54
C ASP A 398 -36.63 24.07 0.92
N LEU A 399 -35.69 23.71 1.80
CA LEU A 399 -35.93 23.52 3.23
C LEU A 399 -35.72 24.82 3.99
N LEU A 400 -36.76 25.66 4.03
CA LEU A 400 -36.66 27.00 4.62
C LEU A 400 -36.17 27.03 6.07
N ASP A 401 -36.43 26.02 6.91
CA ASP A 401 -35.91 25.91 8.29
C ASP A 401 -35.31 24.51 8.49
N PRO A 402 -34.14 24.23 7.89
CA PRO A 402 -33.61 22.89 7.74
C PRO A 402 -33.23 22.26 9.08
N ARG A 403 -33.05 23.07 10.15
CA ARG A 403 -32.66 22.60 11.49
C ARG A 403 -33.79 22.65 12.51
N HIS A 404 -35.00 23.05 12.11
CA HIS A 404 -36.12 23.27 13.03
C HIS A 404 -35.80 24.24 14.18
N LYS A 405 -35.10 25.35 13.89
CA LYS A 405 -34.70 26.35 14.90
C LYS A 405 -35.44 27.68 14.75
N GLY A 406 -36.37 27.78 13.79
CA GLY A 406 -37.07 29.01 13.44
C GLY A 406 -36.20 30.00 12.66
N GLU A 407 -35.10 29.54 12.09
CA GLU A 407 -34.18 30.32 11.26
C GLU A 407 -34.49 30.04 9.79
N SER A 408 -34.71 31.09 8.99
CA SER A 408 -35.09 30.93 7.58
C SER A 408 -33.87 31.01 6.65
N TYR A 409 -33.68 29.98 5.82
CA TYR A 409 -32.61 29.84 4.83
C TYR A 409 -33.21 29.61 3.44
N PRO A 410 -33.53 30.67 2.68
CA PRO A 410 -34.08 30.50 1.34
C PRO A 410 -33.00 30.20 0.30
N GLY A 411 -33.26 29.24 -0.59
CA GLY A 411 -32.34 28.79 -1.63
C GLY A 411 -31.20 27.94 -1.06
N TRP A 412 -30.06 27.89 -1.78
CA TRP A 412 -28.94 27.07 -1.34
C TRP A 412 -28.43 27.47 0.05
N ASP A 413 -28.24 26.47 0.92
CA ASP A 413 -27.67 26.64 2.24
C ASP A 413 -26.74 25.46 2.61
N LYS A 414 -25.81 25.69 3.53
CA LYS A 414 -24.79 24.69 3.89
C LYS A 414 -25.32 23.44 4.60
N TYR A 415 -26.57 23.44 5.07
CA TYR A 415 -27.19 22.31 5.75
C TYR A 415 -27.94 21.41 4.78
N SER A 416 -28.77 22.01 3.91
CA SER A 416 -29.63 21.24 3.01
C SER A 416 -29.16 21.21 1.55
N GLY A 417 -28.13 21.98 1.21
CA GLY A 417 -27.73 22.23 -0.17
C GLY A 417 -28.82 23.03 -0.89
N HIS A 418 -29.18 22.60 -2.09
CA HIS A 418 -30.31 23.14 -2.87
C HIS A 418 -31.69 22.74 -2.32
N GLY A 419 -31.77 21.92 -1.28
CA GLY A 419 -33.00 21.44 -0.66
C GLY A 419 -33.18 19.93 -0.76
N ARG A 420 -34.39 19.46 -0.49
CA ARG A 420 -34.74 18.04 -0.55
C ARG A 420 -35.02 17.59 -1.99
N LEU A 421 -34.48 16.45 -2.39
CA LEU A 421 -34.73 15.82 -3.69
C LEU A 421 -36.24 15.68 -3.99
N ASN A 422 -36.62 15.99 -5.23
CA ASN A 422 -37.98 15.81 -5.76
C ASN A 422 -37.91 15.09 -7.12
N LEU A 423 -38.19 13.78 -7.11
CA LEU A 423 -38.12 12.90 -8.27
C LEU A 423 -39.11 13.34 -9.36
N ALA A 424 -40.36 13.63 -9.00
CA ALA A 424 -41.40 13.98 -9.96
C ALA A 424 -41.04 15.25 -10.75
N HIS A 425 -40.56 16.29 -10.07
CA HIS A 425 -40.15 17.52 -10.75
C HIS A 425 -38.90 17.32 -11.59
N ALA A 426 -37.89 16.58 -11.11
CA ALA A 426 -36.69 16.27 -11.88
C ALA A 426 -37.06 15.55 -13.20
N LEU A 427 -37.92 14.52 -13.13
CA LEU A 427 -38.34 13.78 -14.32
C LEU A 427 -39.23 14.60 -15.26
N VAL A 428 -40.12 15.46 -14.76
CA VAL A 428 -40.91 16.36 -15.63
C VAL A 428 -40.02 17.32 -16.41
N ASN A 429 -38.94 17.82 -15.80
CA ASN A 429 -38.01 18.76 -16.43
C ASN A 429 -36.91 18.08 -17.26
N THR A 430 -36.76 16.76 -17.16
CA THR A 430 -35.84 15.98 -17.99
C THR A 430 -36.33 15.96 -19.44
N PRO A 431 -35.51 16.37 -20.42
CA PRO A 431 -35.91 16.38 -21.83
C PRO A 431 -36.13 14.95 -22.36
N ALA A 432 -36.91 14.80 -23.42
CA ALA A 432 -37.15 13.49 -24.06
C ALA A 432 -36.19 13.22 -25.24
N SER A 433 -35.09 13.97 -25.31
CA SER A 433 -34.02 13.76 -26.29
C SER A 433 -33.14 12.58 -25.85
N GLN A 434 -32.62 11.79 -26.80
CA GLN A 434 -31.84 10.59 -26.52
C GLN A 434 -30.64 10.54 -27.46
N ALA A 435 -29.46 10.37 -26.89
CA ALA A 435 -28.22 10.04 -27.58
C ALA A 435 -27.68 8.73 -26.98
N ARG A 436 -27.57 7.69 -27.79
CA ARG A 436 -26.96 6.40 -27.40
C ARG A 436 -26.15 5.83 -28.55
N ILE A 437 -24.95 5.34 -28.25
CA ILE A 437 -24.12 4.57 -29.17
C ILE A 437 -24.18 3.11 -28.72
N GLU A 438 -24.73 2.25 -29.57
CA GLU A 438 -24.84 0.80 -29.35
C GLU A 438 -23.58 0.08 -29.82
N TYR A 439 -23.01 0.51 -30.96
CA TYR A 439 -21.77 -0.03 -31.51
C TYR A 439 -20.97 1.08 -32.19
N PRO A 440 -19.63 1.09 -32.08
CA PRO A 440 -18.81 0.14 -31.34
C PRO A 440 -18.97 0.26 -29.83
N ARG A 441 -18.72 -0.84 -29.12
CA ARG A 441 -18.73 -0.90 -27.65
C ARG A 441 -17.52 -0.16 -27.07
N GLU A 442 -17.60 0.19 -25.80
CA GLU A 442 -16.47 0.75 -25.07
C GLU A 442 -15.29 -0.23 -25.11
N GLY A 443 -14.06 0.28 -25.28
CA GLY A 443 -12.83 -0.52 -25.29
C GLY A 443 -12.61 -1.40 -26.55
N ALA A 444 -13.57 -1.44 -27.49
CA ALA A 444 -13.50 -2.35 -28.63
C ALA A 444 -12.22 -2.14 -29.48
N ILE A 445 -11.53 -3.24 -29.80
CA ILE A 445 -10.34 -3.24 -30.68
C ILE A 445 -10.78 -3.58 -32.10
N ILE A 446 -10.92 -2.55 -32.93
CA ILE A 446 -11.57 -2.66 -34.24
C ILE A 446 -10.59 -2.38 -35.38
N ASP A 447 -10.90 -2.98 -36.53
CA ASP A 447 -10.22 -2.64 -37.77
C ASP A 447 -10.66 -1.25 -38.26
N GLY A 448 -9.92 -0.70 -39.22
CA GLY A 448 -10.14 0.65 -39.71
C GLY A 448 -11.54 0.97 -40.25
N ASN A 449 -12.48 0.02 -40.37
CA ASN A 449 -13.83 0.29 -40.87
C ASN A 449 -14.87 0.14 -39.74
N ILE A 450 -15.47 1.27 -39.35
CA ILE A 450 -16.39 1.33 -38.21
C ILE A 450 -17.78 1.72 -38.71
N GLU A 451 -18.74 0.83 -38.57
CA GLU A 451 -20.17 1.18 -38.63
C GLU A 451 -20.60 1.65 -37.24
N ILE A 452 -21.18 2.84 -37.12
CA ILE A 452 -21.62 3.40 -35.82
C ILE A 452 -23.13 3.31 -35.75
N THR A 453 -23.67 2.56 -34.80
CA THR A 453 -25.12 2.33 -34.63
C THR A 453 -25.62 2.80 -33.27
N GLY A 454 -26.90 3.18 -33.19
CA GLY A 454 -27.52 3.57 -31.92
C GLY A 454 -28.80 4.38 -32.10
N ASP A 455 -29.11 5.22 -31.11
CA ASP A 455 -30.31 6.06 -31.05
C ASP A 455 -29.94 7.54 -31.07
N ALA A 456 -30.57 8.27 -31.99
CA ALA A 456 -30.56 9.73 -32.05
C ALA A 456 -32.01 10.20 -32.16
N ILE A 457 -32.67 10.41 -31.02
CA ILE A 457 -34.11 10.70 -30.93
C ILE A 457 -34.28 12.07 -30.28
N ALA A 458 -35.07 12.95 -30.90
CA ALA A 458 -35.41 14.24 -30.29
C ALA A 458 -36.68 14.82 -30.93
N PRO A 459 -37.53 15.53 -30.17
CA PRO A 459 -38.73 16.16 -30.70
C PRO A 459 -38.38 17.34 -31.62
N GLY A 460 -39.18 17.56 -32.67
CA GLY A 460 -39.19 18.84 -33.39
C GLY A 460 -38.14 19.07 -34.49
N GLY A 461 -37.53 18.02 -35.06
CA GLY A 461 -36.58 18.16 -36.18
C GLY A 461 -35.20 18.67 -35.76
N VAL A 462 -34.81 18.34 -34.53
CA VAL A 462 -33.48 18.56 -33.98
C VAL A 462 -32.44 17.75 -34.78
N GLU A 463 -31.25 18.30 -34.94
CA GLU A 463 -30.13 17.65 -35.63
C GLU A 463 -29.29 16.82 -34.67
N TYR A 464 -28.62 15.81 -35.20
CA TYR A 464 -27.54 15.08 -34.51
C TYR A 464 -26.23 15.21 -35.29
N SER A 465 -25.11 15.17 -34.57
CA SER A 465 -23.76 15.05 -35.14
C SER A 465 -23.05 13.83 -34.55
N VAL A 466 -22.37 13.08 -35.42
CA VAL A 466 -21.41 12.05 -35.01
C VAL A 466 -20.03 12.57 -35.37
N GLU A 467 -19.14 12.57 -34.39
CA GLU A 467 -17.81 13.14 -34.48
C GLU A 467 -16.80 12.17 -33.86
N TYR A 468 -15.55 12.27 -34.27
CA TYR A 468 -14.45 11.56 -33.63
C TYR A 468 -13.30 12.50 -33.31
N ARG A 469 -12.47 12.12 -32.35
CA ARG A 469 -11.13 12.67 -32.17
C ARG A 469 -10.15 11.54 -31.87
N ARG A 470 -8.87 11.79 -32.10
CA ARG A 470 -7.82 10.87 -31.65
C ARG A 470 -7.39 11.25 -30.25
N ASP A 471 -6.85 10.27 -29.54
CA ASP A 471 -6.27 10.52 -28.23
C ASP A 471 -5.19 11.62 -28.28
N GLY A 472 -5.19 12.49 -27.27
CA GLY A 472 -4.37 13.70 -27.21
C GLY A 472 -4.79 14.86 -28.13
N GLU A 473 -5.76 14.69 -29.03
CA GLU A 473 -6.29 15.78 -29.87
C GLU A 473 -7.46 16.50 -29.19
N SER A 474 -7.47 17.84 -29.24
CA SER A 474 -8.54 18.65 -28.64
C SER A 474 -9.69 18.97 -29.59
N GLU A 475 -9.47 18.83 -30.90
CA GLU A 475 -10.48 19.14 -31.92
C GLU A 475 -11.26 17.89 -32.34
N TRP A 476 -12.58 18.01 -32.37
CA TRP A 476 -13.47 16.97 -32.87
C TRP A 476 -13.68 17.11 -34.38
N VAL A 477 -13.57 16.00 -35.10
CA VAL A 477 -13.74 15.90 -36.54
C VAL A 477 -15.13 15.32 -36.85
N PRO A 478 -15.98 16.02 -37.61
CA PRO A 478 -17.31 15.54 -37.93
C PRO A 478 -17.26 14.39 -38.93
N ILE A 479 -17.94 13.28 -38.61
CA ILE A 479 -18.17 12.14 -39.50
C ILE A 479 -19.44 12.39 -40.32
N ARG A 480 -20.54 12.70 -39.62
CA ARG A 480 -21.85 12.89 -40.24
C ARG A 480 -22.75 13.77 -39.39
N ASN A 481 -23.53 14.61 -40.07
CA ASN A 481 -24.66 15.32 -39.49
C ASN A 481 -25.96 14.76 -40.08
N GLY A 482 -27.02 14.70 -39.28
CA GLY A 482 -28.32 14.20 -39.69
C GLY A 482 -29.46 14.80 -38.89
N GLN A 483 -30.68 14.37 -39.23
CA GLN A 483 -31.89 14.74 -38.50
C GLN A 483 -32.19 13.62 -37.50
N ALA A 484 -32.48 13.98 -36.25
CA ALA A 484 -32.91 13.04 -35.23
C ALA A 484 -34.21 12.32 -35.64
N ASN A 485 -34.57 11.26 -34.91
CA ASN A 485 -35.53 10.18 -35.22
C ASN A 485 -34.91 8.93 -35.86
N ILE A 486 -33.68 8.59 -35.45
CA ILE A 486 -33.09 7.27 -35.69
C ILE A 486 -33.19 6.49 -34.39
N SER A 487 -33.76 5.29 -34.45
CA SER A 487 -33.77 4.35 -33.32
C SER A 487 -33.17 3.02 -33.75
N ASN A 488 -32.21 2.53 -32.97
CA ASN A 488 -31.41 1.32 -33.19
C ASN A 488 -30.99 1.15 -34.66
N GLY A 489 -30.33 2.16 -35.21
CA GLY A 489 -29.96 2.21 -36.63
C GLY A 489 -28.59 2.82 -36.88
N VAL A 490 -28.15 2.82 -38.14
CA VAL A 490 -26.85 3.35 -38.56
C VAL A 490 -26.83 4.88 -38.46
N LEU A 491 -25.99 5.38 -37.54
CA LEU A 491 -25.78 6.80 -37.29
C LEU A 491 -24.72 7.36 -38.25
N ALA A 492 -23.60 6.66 -38.44
CA ALA A 492 -22.49 7.03 -39.31
C ALA A 492 -21.62 5.82 -39.71
N GLU A 493 -20.73 6.00 -40.69
CA GLU A 493 -19.69 5.04 -41.09
C GLU A 493 -18.35 5.79 -41.15
N LEU A 494 -17.28 5.17 -40.66
CA LEU A 494 -15.93 5.75 -40.59
C LEU A 494 -14.89 4.78 -41.15
N GLU A 495 -14.10 5.21 -42.13
CA GLU A 495 -13.00 4.43 -42.71
C GLU A 495 -11.64 5.08 -42.36
N MET A 496 -10.74 4.32 -41.73
CA MET A 496 -9.41 4.69 -41.25
C MET A 496 -8.41 3.55 -41.47
N SER A 497 -7.99 3.35 -42.72
CA SER A 497 -7.20 2.18 -43.11
C SER A 497 -5.68 2.25 -42.82
N GLU A 498 -5.14 3.33 -42.24
CA GLU A 498 -3.68 3.52 -42.10
C GLU A 498 -3.21 4.11 -40.75
N THR A 499 -4.09 4.26 -39.74
CA THR A 499 -3.70 4.84 -38.45
C THR A 499 -4.16 3.98 -37.28
N SER A 500 -3.21 3.54 -36.45
CA SER A 500 -3.46 2.93 -35.16
C SER A 500 -3.54 3.98 -34.05
N GLY A 501 -4.32 3.69 -33.01
CA GLY A 501 -4.40 4.53 -31.81
C GLY A 501 -5.81 4.57 -31.24
N LEU A 502 -5.91 5.10 -30.02
CA LEU A 502 -7.19 5.36 -29.37
C LEU A 502 -7.94 6.46 -30.13
N ILE A 503 -9.21 6.20 -30.40
CA ILE A 503 -10.14 7.19 -30.90
C ILE A 503 -11.32 7.29 -29.94
N GLU A 504 -11.82 8.51 -29.79
CA GLU A 504 -13.04 8.76 -29.06
C GLU A 504 -14.11 9.17 -30.07
N LEU A 505 -15.24 8.49 -30.02
CA LEU A 505 -16.44 8.80 -30.78
C LEU A 505 -17.39 9.56 -29.87
N ARG A 506 -18.07 10.56 -30.41
CA ARG A 506 -19.22 11.16 -29.75
C ARG A 506 -20.41 11.30 -30.68
N LEU A 507 -21.59 11.08 -30.12
CA LEU A 507 -22.87 11.40 -30.71
C LEU A 507 -23.47 12.55 -29.92
N ILE A 508 -23.75 13.67 -30.58
CA ILE A 508 -24.44 14.82 -30.00
C ILE A 508 -25.84 14.87 -30.60
N VAL A 509 -26.87 14.96 -29.76
CA VAL A 509 -28.26 15.13 -30.18
C VAL A 509 -28.80 16.41 -29.57
N GLY A 510 -29.02 17.43 -30.40
CA GLY A 510 -29.35 18.78 -29.93
C GLY A 510 -28.23 19.41 -29.09
N GLU A 511 -28.59 20.24 -28.12
CA GLU A 511 -27.63 20.88 -27.20
C GLU A 511 -27.50 20.12 -25.86
N GLU A 512 -28.44 19.20 -25.58
CA GLU A 512 -28.71 18.65 -24.25
C GLU A 512 -28.10 17.26 -24.03
N ASN A 513 -27.88 16.46 -25.09
CA ASN A 513 -27.44 15.08 -24.99
C ASN A 513 -26.14 14.81 -25.76
N GLU A 514 -25.24 14.05 -25.13
CA GLU A 514 -23.99 13.55 -25.67
C GLU A 514 -23.73 12.12 -25.18
N ALA A 515 -23.44 11.20 -26.11
CA ALA A 515 -22.95 9.86 -25.80
C ALA A 515 -21.53 9.70 -26.35
N ARG A 516 -20.64 9.05 -25.59
CA ARG A 516 -19.23 8.86 -25.94
C ARG A 516 -18.87 7.38 -25.98
N ARG A 517 -17.90 7.03 -26.84
CA ARG A 517 -17.25 5.71 -26.86
C ARG A 517 -15.75 5.86 -27.10
N THR A 518 -14.91 5.19 -26.33
CA THR A 518 -13.48 5.05 -26.64
C THR A 518 -13.22 3.68 -27.27
N VAL A 519 -12.52 3.65 -28.40
CA VAL A 519 -12.15 2.41 -29.10
C VAL A 519 -10.71 2.47 -29.58
N LEU A 520 -10.07 1.30 -29.70
CA LEU A 520 -8.67 1.19 -30.12
C LEU A 520 -8.59 0.71 -31.57
N LEU A 521 -8.11 1.59 -32.46
CA LEU A 521 -7.90 1.25 -33.86
C LEU A 521 -6.57 0.50 -34.04
N VAL A 522 -6.64 -0.69 -34.64
CA VAL A 522 -5.47 -1.52 -34.93
C VAL A 522 -5.59 -2.11 -36.34
N PRO A 523 -4.92 -1.53 -37.36
CA PRO A 523 -5.05 -1.96 -38.75
C PRO A 523 -4.39 -3.31 -39.04
N SER A 524 -3.46 -3.76 -38.18
CA SER A 524 -2.76 -5.04 -38.27
C SER A 524 -2.21 -5.43 -36.91
N ALA A 525 -2.00 -6.74 -36.68
CA ALA A 525 -1.40 -7.21 -35.45
C ALA A 525 -0.03 -6.57 -35.17
N ILE A 526 0.17 -6.18 -33.92
CA ILE A 526 1.43 -5.74 -33.33
C ILE A 526 1.80 -6.82 -32.32
N VAL A 527 3.00 -7.36 -32.42
CA VAL A 527 3.56 -8.25 -31.42
C VAL A 527 5.05 -7.96 -31.31
N GLU A 528 5.49 -7.63 -30.11
CA GLU A 528 6.85 -7.23 -29.81
C GLU A 528 7.19 -7.67 -28.38
N LEU A 529 8.39 -8.23 -28.21
CA LEU A 529 8.98 -8.51 -26.92
C LEU A 529 10.19 -7.61 -26.74
N ASN A 530 10.13 -6.77 -25.71
CA ASN A 530 11.20 -5.89 -25.29
C ASN A 530 11.95 -6.51 -24.11
N PHE A 531 13.27 -6.52 -24.22
CA PHE A 531 14.17 -7.01 -23.18
C PHE A 531 14.80 -5.83 -22.43
N PRO A 532 15.10 -5.96 -21.13
CA PRO A 532 15.81 -4.94 -20.38
C PRO A 532 17.19 -4.62 -21.01
N GLU A 533 17.63 -3.36 -20.90
CA GLU A 533 18.83 -2.86 -21.58
C GLU A 533 20.12 -3.61 -21.18
N GLY A 534 20.87 -4.13 -22.16
CA GLY A 534 22.19 -4.77 -21.97
C GLY A 534 22.32 -6.14 -22.67
N PRO A 535 23.51 -6.77 -22.69
CA PRO A 535 23.63 -8.17 -23.09
C PRO A 535 22.77 -9.05 -22.16
N VAL A 536 21.76 -9.71 -22.71
CA VAL A 536 20.76 -10.46 -21.95
C VAL A 536 21.42 -11.68 -21.30
N VAL A 537 21.84 -11.53 -20.05
CA VAL A 537 22.28 -12.61 -19.16
C VAL A 537 21.40 -12.52 -17.93
N SER A 538 20.37 -13.36 -17.84
CA SER A 538 19.44 -13.36 -16.71
C SER A 538 19.82 -14.42 -15.67
N SER A 539 19.79 -14.01 -14.40
CA SER A 539 20.36 -14.74 -13.26
C SER A 539 19.32 -15.41 -12.35
N GLY A 540 18.07 -15.58 -12.80
CA GLY A 540 17.00 -16.19 -12.01
C GLY A 540 15.61 -15.92 -12.58
N GLY A 541 15.41 -14.76 -13.19
CA GLY A 541 14.20 -14.40 -13.93
C GLY A 541 14.39 -13.07 -14.66
N MET A 542 13.46 -12.76 -15.55
CA MET A 542 13.51 -11.54 -16.35
C MET A 542 12.11 -11.01 -16.58
N GLU A 543 11.94 -9.70 -16.44
CA GLU A 543 10.75 -9.00 -16.92
C GLU A 543 10.89 -8.79 -18.43
N LEU A 544 9.87 -9.19 -19.18
CA LEU A 544 9.74 -9.03 -20.62
C LEU A 544 8.68 -7.95 -20.86
N GLY A 545 9.07 -6.83 -21.47
CA GLY A 545 8.07 -5.88 -21.98
C GLY A 545 7.32 -6.54 -23.13
N LEU A 546 6.00 -6.56 -23.08
CA LEU A 546 5.17 -7.16 -24.12
C LEU A 546 4.21 -6.14 -24.69
N ASN A 547 4.32 -5.91 -26.00
CA ASN A 547 3.26 -5.27 -26.78
C ASN A 547 2.63 -6.33 -27.67
N SER A 548 1.34 -6.56 -27.52
CA SER A 548 0.64 -7.61 -28.23
C SER A 548 -0.82 -7.24 -28.41
N ILE A 549 -1.19 -6.86 -29.62
CA ILE A 549 -2.55 -6.43 -29.95
C ILE A 549 -2.89 -6.77 -31.40
N CYS A 550 -4.14 -7.12 -31.67
CA CYS A 550 -4.65 -7.31 -33.01
C CYS A 550 -6.15 -6.98 -33.06
N PRO A 551 -6.74 -6.66 -34.23
CA PRO A 551 -8.18 -6.50 -34.35
C PRO A 551 -8.91 -7.80 -34.01
N ASN A 552 -9.98 -7.71 -33.21
CA ASN A 552 -10.67 -8.86 -32.60
C ASN A 552 -9.73 -9.79 -31.81
N PHE A 553 -8.87 -9.19 -30.99
CA PHE A 553 -7.96 -9.89 -30.08
C PHE A 553 -8.68 -10.99 -29.29
N GLU A 554 -8.03 -12.14 -29.14
CA GLU A 554 -8.51 -13.28 -28.32
C GLU A 554 -7.50 -13.63 -27.22
N ARG A 555 -6.21 -13.69 -27.57
CA ARG A 555 -5.14 -13.96 -26.60
C ARG A 555 -3.75 -13.69 -27.15
N THR A 556 -2.80 -13.57 -26.22
CA THR A 556 -1.37 -13.65 -26.46
C THR A 556 -0.77 -14.83 -25.73
N VAL A 557 0.08 -15.60 -26.40
CA VAL A 557 0.88 -16.66 -25.77
C VAL A 557 2.34 -16.25 -25.82
N VAL A 558 2.98 -16.15 -24.66
CA VAL A 558 4.42 -16.00 -24.54
C VAL A 558 4.99 -17.35 -24.12
N ASP A 559 5.90 -17.90 -24.92
CA ASP A 559 6.50 -19.21 -24.67
C ASP A 559 8.00 -19.22 -25.00
N PHE A 560 8.74 -20.18 -24.44
CA PHE A 560 10.18 -20.32 -24.65
C PHE A 560 10.58 -21.75 -25.00
N ARG A 561 11.77 -21.90 -25.60
CA ARG A 561 12.42 -23.20 -25.84
C ARG A 561 13.95 -23.08 -25.79
N PRO A 562 14.69 -24.14 -25.41
CA PRO A 562 16.13 -24.19 -25.60
C PRO A 562 16.49 -24.08 -27.10
N ALA A 563 17.56 -23.36 -27.45
CA ALA A 563 17.97 -23.15 -28.84
C ALA A 563 18.30 -24.45 -29.60
N GLY A 564 18.65 -25.51 -28.88
CA GLY A 564 18.88 -26.86 -29.44
C GLY A 564 17.61 -27.68 -29.74
N GLU A 565 16.44 -27.26 -29.25
CA GLU A 565 15.15 -27.93 -29.48
C GLU A 565 14.32 -27.18 -30.53
N ILE A 566 13.54 -27.88 -31.36
CA ILE A 566 12.87 -27.24 -32.53
C ILE A 566 11.37 -27.03 -32.31
N SER A 567 10.70 -27.88 -31.52
CA SER A 567 9.23 -27.92 -31.48
C SER A 567 8.59 -27.89 -30.10
N ASN A 568 9.34 -28.13 -29.03
CA ASN A 568 8.79 -28.15 -27.68
C ASN A 568 8.91 -26.74 -27.08
N TRP A 569 7.81 -26.01 -27.13
CA TRP A 569 7.69 -24.72 -26.46
C TRP A 569 7.03 -24.90 -25.10
N THR A 570 7.55 -24.20 -24.11
CA THR A 570 7.01 -24.13 -22.74
C THR A 570 6.39 -22.75 -22.55
N THR A 571 5.10 -22.70 -22.24
CA THR A 571 4.40 -21.44 -21.99
C THR A 571 4.97 -20.74 -20.76
N ILE A 572 5.34 -19.47 -20.93
CA ILE A 572 5.67 -18.54 -19.84
C ILE A 572 4.35 -18.00 -19.28
N THR A 573 3.54 -17.40 -20.15
CA THR A 573 2.21 -16.89 -19.81
C THR A 573 1.27 -16.95 -21.02
N GLU A 574 -0.02 -16.94 -20.74
CA GLU A 574 -1.09 -16.74 -21.71
C GLU A 574 -1.94 -15.58 -21.18
N LEU A 575 -1.99 -14.50 -21.95
CA LEU A 575 -2.76 -13.29 -21.62
C LEU A 575 -3.99 -13.27 -22.50
N THR A 576 -5.15 -13.13 -21.90
CA THR A 576 -6.41 -12.96 -22.64
C THR A 576 -6.66 -11.51 -22.99
N PHE A 577 -5.91 -10.54 -22.48
CA PHE A 577 -6.08 -9.13 -22.83
C PHE A 577 -4.95 -8.59 -23.72
N PRO A 578 -5.23 -7.56 -24.56
CA PRO A 578 -4.21 -6.91 -25.35
C PRO A 578 -3.19 -6.21 -24.44
N THR A 579 -1.93 -6.17 -24.88
CA THR A 579 -0.88 -5.50 -24.12
C THR A 579 -0.26 -4.37 -24.92
N PHE A 580 -0.06 -3.23 -24.26
CA PHE A 580 0.53 -2.02 -24.82
C PHE A 580 1.32 -1.29 -23.73
N GLY A 581 2.31 -0.50 -24.13
CA GLY A 581 3.16 0.24 -23.19
C GLY A 581 4.14 -0.65 -22.43
N ASP A 582 4.61 -1.73 -23.07
CA ASP A 582 5.61 -2.65 -22.52
C ASP A 582 5.16 -3.36 -21.24
N LEU A 583 3.92 -3.85 -21.20
CA LEU A 583 3.42 -4.64 -20.07
C LEU A 583 4.44 -5.72 -19.67
N SER A 584 4.85 -5.72 -18.40
CA SER A 584 5.85 -6.66 -17.89
C SER A 584 5.26 -8.05 -17.73
N VAL A 585 5.72 -8.99 -18.56
CA VAL A 585 5.56 -10.43 -18.35
C VAL A 585 6.79 -10.95 -17.61
N PHE A 586 6.61 -11.56 -16.45
CA PHE A 586 7.74 -12.17 -15.75
C PHE A 586 8.03 -13.58 -16.26
N TRP A 587 9.25 -13.79 -16.74
CA TRP A 587 9.75 -15.11 -17.06
C TRP A 587 10.67 -15.62 -15.95
N SER A 588 10.17 -16.55 -15.14
CA SER A 588 11.00 -17.29 -14.19
C SER A 588 11.93 -18.24 -14.95
N GLN A 589 13.24 -18.06 -14.76
CA GLN A 589 14.28 -18.89 -15.36
C GLN A 589 14.93 -19.83 -14.34
N VAL A 590 14.39 -19.80 -13.12
CA VAL A 590 14.81 -20.62 -11.99
C VAL A 590 14.83 -22.10 -12.38
N GLY A 591 16.02 -22.73 -12.32
CA GLY A 591 16.20 -24.15 -12.64
C GLY A 591 16.43 -24.48 -14.12
N LEU A 592 16.42 -23.48 -15.01
CA LEU A 592 16.84 -23.67 -16.40
C LEU A 592 18.37 -23.79 -16.50
N PRO A 593 18.92 -24.74 -17.30
CA PRO A 593 20.35 -24.79 -17.57
C PRO A 593 20.86 -23.55 -18.31
N ASP A 594 22.10 -23.15 -18.04
CA ASP A 594 22.78 -22.11 -18.79
C ASP A 594 22.83 -22.45 -20.29
N GLY A 595 22.62 -21.44 -21.13
CA GLY A 595 22.69 -21.57 -22.58
C GLY A 595 21.69 -20.67 -23.30
N ASP A 596 21.59 -20.89 -24.61
CA ASP A 596 20.72 -20.11 -25.47
C ASP A 596 19.28 -20.64 -25.47
N TYR A 597 18.32 -19.73 -25.42
CA TYR A 597 16.89 -19.97 -25.53
C TYR A 597 16.29 -19.06 -26.59
N PHE A 598 15.20 -19.51 -27.21
CA PHE A 598 14.31 -18.64 -27.96
C PHE A 598 13.09 -18.35 -27.12
N VAL A 599 12.70 -17.08 -27.08
CA VAL A 599 11.43 -16.63 -26.50
C VAL A 599 10.61 -16.06 -27.63
N ARG A 600 9.31 -16.36 -27.64
CA ARG A 600 8.40 -15.76 -28.61
C ARG A 600 7.09 -15.33 -27.96
N ALA A 601 6.48 -14.33 -28.56
CA ALA A 601 5.12 -13.92 -28.32
C ALA A 601 4.29 -14.17 -29.58
N ARG A 602 3.07 -14.66 -29.40
CA ARG A 602 2.12 -14.93 -30.48
C ARG A 602 0.78 -14.31 -30.13
N VAL A 603 0.24 -13.51 -31.03
CA VAL A 603 -1.06 -12.86 -30.86
C VAL A 603 -2.11 -13.53 -31.74
N PHE A 604 -3.27 -13.80 -31.16
CA PHE A 604 -4.37 -14.51 -31.79
C PHE A 604 -5.63 -13.64 -31.81
N SER A 605 -6.38 -13.76 -32.89
CA SER A 605 -7.78 -13.35 -33.00
C SER A 605 -8.67 -14.58 -33.08
N SER A 606 -9.98 -14.38 -33.06
CA SER A 606 -10.98 -15.42 -33.37
C SER A 606 -10.78 -16.14 -34.73
N ALA A 607 -10.01 -15.54 -35.66
CA ALA A 607 -9.65 -16.16 -36.94
C ALA A 607 -8.38 -17.04 -36.88
N GLY A 608 -7.59 -16.93 -35.81
CA GLY A 608 -6.36 -17.70 -35.59
C GLY A 608 -5.16 -16.80 -35.25
N LEU A 609 -3.95 -17.27 -35.59
CA LEU A 609 -2.71 -16.54 -35.34
C LEU A 609 -2.61 -15.32 -36.28
N GLU A 610 -2.53 -14.12 -35.69
CA GLU A 610 -2.41 -12.86 -36.44
C GLU A 610 -0.97 -12.34 -36.51
N GLY A 611 -0.14 -12.64 -35.49
CA GLY A 611 1.25 -12.21 -35.45
C GLY A 611 2.13 -13.08 -34.55
N GLU A 612 3.43 -13.13 -34.85
CA GLU A 612 4.45 -13.77 -34.01
C GLU A 612 5.73 -12.92 -33.99
N PHE A 613 6.35 -12.80 -32.82
CA PHE A 613 7.68 -12.24 -32.61
C PHE A 613 8.53 -13.28 -31.88
N GLU A 614 9.74 -13.57 -32.35
CA GLU A 614 10.68 -14.51 -31.72
C GLU A 614 12.06 -13.85 -31.62
N ASP A 615 12.70 -13.95 -30.47
CA ASP A 615 14.09 -13.51 -30.27
C ASP A 615 14.89 -14.50 -29.40
N ARG A 616 16.22 -14.38 -29.45
CA ARG A 616 17.16 -15.22 -28.71
C ARG A 616 17.61 -14.55 -27.42
N VAL A 617 17.56 -15.32 -26.33
CA VAL A 617 18.03 -14.93 -24.99
C VAL A 617 19.12 -15.90 -24.54
N GLU A 618 20.20 -15.38 -23.97
CA GLU A 618 21.21 -16.20 -23.28
C GLU A 618 20.88 -16.23 -21.78
N ILE A 619 20.76 -17.43 -21.21
CA ILE A 619 20.62 -17.61 -19.77
C ILE A 619 22.00 -17.96 -19.22
N ALA A 620 22.48 -17.19 -18.25
CA ALA A 620 23.61 -17.60 -17.42
C ALA A 620 23.21 -17.41 -15.95
N SER A 621 22.89 -18.52 -15.30
CA SER A 621 22.47 -18.53 -13.92
C SER A 621 23.62 -18.03 -13.02
N ARG A 622 23.31 -17.14 -12.06
CA ARG A 622 24.25 -16.83 -10.96
C ARG A 622 24.29 -17.97 -9.93
N PHE A 623 23.30 -18.86 -9.95
CA PHE A 623 23.22 -20.05 -9.09
C PHE A 623 23.86 -21.29 -9.73
N SER A 624 24.59 -21.14 -10.84
CA SER A 624 25.30 -22.24 -11.50
C SER A 624 26.80 -22.20 -11.23
N GLY A 625 27.39 -23.40 -11.06
CA GLY A 625 28.84 -23.56 -10.94
C GLY A 625 29.42 -23.02 -9.64
N GLU A 626 30.52 -22.27 -9.74
CA GLU A 626 31.25 -21.68 -8.61
C GLU A 626 30.67 -20.33 -8.13
N LYS A 627 29.59 -19.84 -8.76
CA LYS A 627 29.02 -18.51 -8.49
C LYS A 627 27.95 -18.46 -7.39
N GLY A 628 27.40 -19.62 -7.03
CA GLY A 628 26.32 -19.71 -6.06
C GLY A 628 25.55 -21.02 -6.14
N TRP A 629 24.60 -21.22 -5.23
CA TRP A 629 23.73 -22.38 -5.19
C TRP A 629 22.41 -22.08 -4.48
N ARG A 630 21.45 -22.99 -4.62
CA ARG A 630 20.16 -22.96 -3.93
C ARG A 630 19.79 -24.30 -3.33
N ARG A 631 19.15 -24.29 -2.15
CA ARG A 631 18.79 -25.49 -1.38
C ARG A 631 17.40 -25.38 -0.79
N GLN A 632 16.55 -26.35 -1.14
CA GLN A 632 15.28 -26.54 -0.44
C GLN A 632 15.53 -26.92 1.03
N LEU A 633 14.96 -26.17 1.96
CA LEU A 633 15.06 -26.46 3.39
C LEU A 633 14.10 -27.58 3.81
N GLY A 634 12.92 -27.66 3.17
CA GLY A 634 11.89 -28.66 3.46
C GLY A 634 11.14 -28.42 4.78
N ALA A 635 11.27 -27.21 5.34
CA ALA A 635 10.71 -26.73 6.59
C ALA A 635 10.51 -25.21 6.48
N ASN A 636 9.63 -24.63 7.29
CA ASN A 636 9.41 -23.19 7.30
C ASN A 636 10.59 -22.50 7.97
N ALA A 637 11.25 -21.59 7.25
CA ALA A 637 12.47 -20.94 7.73
C ALA A 637 12.20 -19.61 8.46
N THR A 638 13.18 -19.15 9.22
CA THR A 638 13.26 -17.78 9.73
C THR A 638 13.38 -16.76 8.60
N ILE A 639 13.17 -15.48 8.90
CA ILE A 639 13.22 -14.38 7.93
C ILE A 639 14.61 -14.09 7.36
N MET A 640 15.65 -14.64 7.99
CA MET A 640 17.06 -14.43 7.65
C MET A 640 17.88 -15.68 8.00
N ALA A 641 18.97 -15.89 7.26
CA ALA A 641 20.02 -16.86 7.56
C ALA A 641 21.24 -16.15 8.18
N ASN A 642 21.97 -16.80 9.08
CA ASN A 642 23.20 -16.25 9.67
C ASN A 642 24.39 -17.14 9.30
N TYR A 643 25.60 -16.72 9.64
CA TYR A 643 26.80 -17.52 9.39
C TYR A 643 27.93 -17.22 10.41
N GLY A 644 28.81 -18.19 10.64
CA GLY A 644 30.00 -18.08 11.50
C GLY A 644 30.88 -19.34 11.43
N ASP A 645 32.12 -19.27 11.88
CA ASP A 645 33.05 -20.42 11.94
C ASP A 645 32.80 -21.24 13.21
N PHE A 646 31.86 -22.19 13.16
CA PHE A 646 31.47 -22.99 14.34
C PHE A 646 32.40 -24.20 14.56
N ASN A 647 33.23 -24.55 13.58
CA ASN A 647 34.09 -25.72 13.64
C ASN A 647 35.58 -25.37 13.84
N GLY A 648 35.94 -24.08 13.77
CA GLY A 648 37.27 -23.53 13.95
C GLY A 648 38.23 -23.83 12.81
N ASP A 649 37.73 -24.09 11.59
CA ASP A 649 38.55 -24.40 10.41
C ASP A 649 38.91 -23.16 9.56
N GLY A 650 38.43 -21.99 9.98
CA GLY A 650 38.62 -20.71 9.31
C GLY A 650 37.66 -20.47 8.14
N ARG A 651 36.61 -21.28 8.00
CA ARG A 651 35.53 -21.08 7.03
C ARG A 651 34.22 -20.94 7.78
N ASN A 652 33.34 -20.08 7.26
CA ASN A 652 32.05 -19.90 7.90
C ASN A 652 31.09 -21.01 7.50
N GLU A 653 30.33 -21.52 8.46
CA GLU A 653 29.11 -22.28 8.21
C GLU A 653 27.88 -21.38 8.23
N ILE A 654 26.89 -21.73 7.41
CA ILE A 654 25.62 -21.04 7.28
C ILE A 654 24.57 -21.73 8.17
N VAL A 655 23.90 -20.96 9.02
CA VAL A 655 22.87 -21.45 9.95
C VAL A 655 21.50 -20.83 9.67
N VAL A 656 20.46 -21.67 9.67
CA VAL A 656 19.06 -21.27 9.43
C VAL A 656 18.15 -21.87 10.49
N GLY A 657 17.33 -21.03 11.13
CA GLY A 657 16.25 -21.49 12.00
C GLY A 657 15.06 -21.99 11.17
N THR A 658 14.47 -23.12 11.53
CA THR A 658 13.24 -23.60 10.88
C THR A 658 12.22 -24.21 11.86
N ASP A 659 10.98 -24.43 11.41
CA ASP A 659 9.99 -25.21 12.16
C ASP A 659 10.30 -26.72 12.25
N ALA A 660 11.35 -27.19 11.60
CA ALA A 660 11.94 -28.51 11.83
C ALA A 660 13.19 -28.46 12.73
N GLY A 661 13.62 -27.27 13.13
CA GLY A 661 14.82 -26.99 13.92
C GLY A 661 15.94 -26.32 13.13
N LEU A 662 17.11 -26.20 13.75
CA LEU A 662 18.26 -25.58 13.11
C LEU A 662 18.78 -26.43 11.96
N MET A 663 19.19 -25.77 10.89
CA MET A 663 19.89 -26.36 9.75
C MET A 663 21.21 -25.64 9.54
N VAL A 664 22.29 -26.42 9.38
CA VAL A 664 23.64 -25.89 9.13
C VAL A 664 24.17 -26.43 7.80
N PHE A 665 24.82 -25.55 7.04
CA PHE A 665 25.39 -25.83 5.74
C PHE A 665 26.82 -25.29 5.65
N ASP A 666 27.69 -25.98 4.93
CA ASP A 666 28.96 -25.39 4.50
C ASP A 666 28.72 -24.36 3.37
N PRO A 667 29.72 -23.51 3.03
CA PRO A 667 29.63 -22.57 1.91
C PRO A 667 29.39 -23.24 0.55
N GLU A 668 29.54 -24.56 0.42
CA GLU A 668 29.19 -25.32 -0.78
C GLU A 668 27.75 -25.90 -0.75
N GLY A 669 26.96 -25.54 0.27
CA GLY A 669 25.56 -25.90 0.43
C GLY A 669 25.32 -27.37 0.80
N ARG A 670 26.32 -28.07 1.32
CA ARG A 670 26.17 -29.42 1.88
C ARG A 670 25.83 -29.28 3.35
N ARG A 671 24.94 -30.15 3.86
CA ARG A 671 24.63 -30.15 5.29
C ARG A 671 25.87 -30.53 6.09
N ASP A 672 26.26 -29.66 7.01
CA ASP A 672 27.34 -29.92 7.94
C ASP A 672 26.77 -30.27 9.32
N PHE A 673 26.84 -31.56 9.66
CA PHE A 673 26.43 -32.07 10.97
C PHE A 673 27.60 -32.17 11.95
N ALA A 674 28.82 -31.87 11.52
CA ALA A 674 30.03 -31.96 12.34
C ALA A 674 30.44 -30.61 12.94
N ALA A 675 29.93 -29.50 12.39
CA ALA A 675 30.22 -28.14 12.87
C ALA A 675 29.59 -27.80 14.23
N LEU A 676 28.45 -28.40 14.58
CA LEU A 676 27.77 -28.18 15.87
C LEU A 676 27.60 -29.48 16.67
N PRO A 677 27.52 -29.42 18.02
CA PRO A 677 27.16 -30.56 18.87
C PRO A 677 25.76 -31.11 18.55
N ASP A 678 25.38 -32.26 19.13
CA ASP A 678 24.02 -32.80 19.04
C ASP A 678 22.99 -31.74 19.49
N LEU A 679 22.39 -31.02 18.54
CA LEU A 679 21.41 -29.98 18.81
C LEU A 679 20.06 -30.60 19.21
N PRO A 680 19.36 -30.04 20.21
CA PRO A 680 18.05 -30.54 20.60
C PRO A 680 17.02 -30.39 19.47
N GLU A 681 16.27 -31.46 19.17
CA GLU A 681 15.19 -31.46 18.18
C GLU A 681 14.09 -30.44 18.57
N GLY A 682 13.67 -29.58 17.64
CA GLY A 682 12.51 -28.71 17.85
C GLY A 682 12.47 -27.42 17.03
N LYS A 683 11.29 -26.81 16.93
CA LYS A 683 11.06 -25.58 16.16
C LYS A 683 11.97 -24.44 16.62
N CYS A 684 12.62 -23.78 15.67
CA CYS A 684 13.49 -22.61 15.87
C CYS A 684 13.04 -21.51 14.90
N LEU A 685 12.05 -20.70 15.30
CA LEU A 685 11.42 -19.68 14.45
C LEU A 685 11.89 -18.24 14.79
N VAL A 686 13.02 -18.12 15.48
CA VAL A 686 13.72 -16.85 15.73
C VAL A 686 15.08 -16.96 15.06
N VAL A 687 15.53 -15.88 14.41
CA VAL A 687 16.85 -15.83 13.76
C VAL A 687 17.92 -16.21 14.78
N PRO A 688 18.74 -17.26 14.52
CA PRO A 688 19.82 -17.65 15.42
C PRO A 688 20.89 -16.55 15.49
N ALA A 689 21.35 -16.25 16.70
CA ALA A 689 22.44 -15.32 16.94
C ALA A 689 23.78 -16.06 16.95
N VAL A 690 24.77 -15.49 16.28
CA VAL A 690 26.18 -15.93 16.26
C VAL A 690 26.95 -15.02 17.21
N CYS A 691 27.81 -15.59 18.06
CA CYS A 691 28.45 -14.88 19.17
C CYS A 691 29.63 -15.68 19.77
N SER A 692 30.45 -15.08 20.62
CA SER A 692 31.49 -15.77 21.41
C SER A 692 31.05 -15.87 22.87
N ILE A 693 30.49 -17.02 23.28
CA ILE A 693 30.01 -17.24 24.66
C ILE A 693 31.06 -17.83 25.59
N ASP A 694 32.14 -18.41 25.07
CA ASP A 694 33.18 -19.04 25.89
C ASP A 694 34.62 -18.55 25.60
N GLY A 695 34.75 -17.59 24.68
CA GLY A 695 36.00 -16.86 24.43
C GLY A 695 37.13 -17.75 23.89
N ASP A 696 36.80 -18.89 23.28
CA ASP A 696 37.80 -19.80 22.71
C ASP A 696 38.29 -19.38 21.30
N GLY A 697 37.71 -18.31 20.75
CA GLY A 697 38.03 -17.76 19.43
C GLY A 697 37.30 -18.46 18.29
N ILE A 698 36.31 -19.29 18.58
CA ILE A 698 35.45 -19.98 17.63
C ILE A 698 34.04 -19.43 17.81
N ASP A 699 33.31 -19.23 16.71
CA ASP A 699 31.96 -18.68 16.79
C ASP A 699 31.02 -19.70 17.45
N ASP A 700 30.16 -19.25 18.35
CA ASP A 700 29.14 -20.03 19.03
C ASP A 700 27.73 -19.64 18.56
N LEU A 701 26.73 -20.42 18.97
CA LEU A 701 25.34 -20.23 18.53
C LEU A 701 24.36 -20.09 19.69
N VAL A 702 23.48 -19.09 19.61
CA VAL A 702 22.36 -18.90 20.53
C VAL A 702 21.04 -18.84 19.79
N PHE A 703 20.06 -19.63 20.23
CA PHE A 703 18.76 -19.73 19.56
C PHE A 703 17.61 -20.04 20.51
N LEU A 704 16.39 -19.70 20.08
CA LEU A 704 15.15 -20.04 20.79
C LEU A 704 14.54 -21.33 20.24
N SER A 705 14.42 -22.35 21.08
CA SER A 705 13.68 -23.58 20.78
C SER A 705 12.25 -23.46 21.30
N GLU A 706 11.24 -23.42 20.43
CA GLU A 706 9.83 -23.40 20.84
C GLU A 706 9.38 -24.75 21.42
N THR A 707 9.93 -25.86 20.92
CA THR A 707 9.56 -27.21 21.38
C THR A 707 9.92 -27.40 22.85
N SER A 708 11.14 -27.00 23.23
CA SER A 708 11.58 -27.02 24.64
C SER A 708 11.16 -25.75 25.39
N ASN A 709 10.71 -24.73 24.66
CA ASN A 709 10.35 -23.41 25.15
C ASN A 709 11.50 -22.81 25.98
N SER A 710 12.69 -22.80 25.38
CA SER A 710 13.97 -22.45 26.01
C SER A 710 14.92 -21.73 25.05
N ILE A 711 15.70 -20.79 25.58
CA ILE A 711 16.88 -20.24 24.90
C ILE A 711 18.04 -21.18 25.17
N ILE A 712 18.76 -21.53 24.11
CA ILE A 712 19.82 -22.52 24.11
C ILE A 712 21.07 -21.84 23.59
N ALA A 713 22.13 -21.88 24.40
CA ALA A 713 23.48 -21.50 24.01
C ALA A 713 24.26 -22.79 23.72
N ALA A 714 24.86 -22.88 22.53
CA ALA A 714 25.60 -24.04 22.04
C ALA A 714 27.04 -23.62 21.72
N GLY A 715 27.98 -24.14 22.51
CA GLY A 715 29.41 -23.91 22.32
C GLY A 715 30.02 -24.77 21.22
N SER A 716 30.94 -24.18 20.47
CA SER A 716 31.54 -24.73 19.24
C SER A 716 32.81 -25.55 19.46
N ALA A 717 33.24 -26.30 18.42
CA ALA A 717 34.46 -27.14 18.29
C ALA A 717 34.88 -28.16 19.38
N SER A 718 34.24 -28.22 20.56
CA SER A 718 34.62 -29.14 21.66
C SER A 718 33.50 -30.03 22.20
N GLY A 719 32.27 -29.84 21.71
CA GLY A 719 31.18 -30.82 21.80
C GLY A 719 30.62 -31.07 23.21
N LEU A 720 30.68 -30.13 24.15
CA LEU A 720 30.22 -30.40 25.53
C LEU A 720 29.40 -29.31 26.24
N TRP A 721 28.95 -28.27 25.56
CA TRP A 721 28.13 -27.24 26.20
C TRP A 721 26.87 -26.89 25.39
N THR A 722 25.74 -27.46 25.79
CA THR A 722 24.40 -26.95 25.48
C THR A 722 23.72 -26.62 26.80
N GLU A 723 23.54 -25.35 27.12
CA GLU A 723 22.85 -24.92 28.34
C GLU A 723 21.49 -24.31 27.99
N VAL A 724 20.44 -24.77 28.70
CA VAL A 724 19.18 -24.04 28.76
C VAL A 724 19.40 -22.87 29.71
N ILE A 725 19.67 -21.70 29.14
CA ILE A 725 19.93 -20.48 29.93
C ILE A 725 18.63 -19.85 30.44
N TYR A 726 17.50 -20.11 29.76
CA TYR A 726 16.19 -19.61 30.15
C TYR A 726 15.04 -20.37 29.50
N SER A 727 13.88 -20.48 30.18
CA SER A 727 12.63 -21.00 29.61
C SER A 727 11.51 -19.93 29.68
N PRO A 728 11.21 -19.20 28.58
CA PRO A 728 10.16 -18.18 28.58
C PRO A 728 8.76 -18.74 28.86
N PRO A 729 7.78 -17.93 29.28
CA PRO A 729 6.37 -18.31 29.17
C PRO A 729 5.99 -18.44 27.68
N ARG A 730 5.20 -19.46 27.31
CA ARG A 730 4.87 -19.82 25.91
C ARG A 730 4.61 -18.57 25.04
N THR A 731 5.46 -18.35 24.05
CA THR A 731 5.23 -17.43 22.94
C THR A 731 4.15 -18.01 22.01
N LEU A 732 3.15 -17.20 21.69
CA LEU A 732 2.16 -17.53 20.66
C LEU A 732 2.79 -17.30 19.29
N HIS A 733 2.45 -18.12 18.30
CA HIS A 733 2.80 -17.89 16.90
C HIS A 733 2.27 -16.51 16.48
N TYR A 734 3.10 -15.65 15.89
CA TYR A 734 2.68 -14.32 15.43
C TYR A 734 2.77 -14.17 13.91
N SER A 735 1.70 -13.57 13.39
CA SER A 735 1.48 -13.16 12.01
C SER A 735 2.20 -11.84 11.75
N ALA A 736 3.02 -11.79 10.70
CA ALA A 736 3.92 -10.69 10.39
C ALA A 736 3.22 -9.59 9.60
N SER A 737 3.05 -8.41 10.21
CA SER A 737 2.85 -7.15 9.47
C SER A 737 3.90 -6.09 9.82
N SER A 738 4.77 -6.33 10.82
CA SER A 738 5.88 -5.43 11.18
C SER A 738 6.94 -6.16 12.01
N GLU A 739 8.22 -5.84 11.76
CA GLU A 739 9.40 -6.31 12.50
C GLU A 739 9.32 -6.02 14.01
N SER A 740 8.57 -4.98 14.41
CA SER A 740 8.40 -4.56 15.80
C SER A 740 7.72 -5.60 16.71
N PHE A 741 7.04 -6.60 16.12
CA PHE A 741 6.30 -7.64 16.84
C PHE A 741 7.09 -8.94 17.03
N PHE A 742 8.26 -9.08 16.42
CA PHE A 742 9.07 -10.29 16.52
C PHE A 742 9.82 -10.37 17.85
N PRO A 743 10.04 -11.59 18.38
CA PRO A 743 11.03 -11.77 19.43
C PRO A 743 12.40 -11.33 18.92
N ILE A 744 13.11 -10.54 19.72
CA ILE A 744 14.46 -10.10 19.42
C ILE A 744 15.42 -10.94 20.26
N LEU A 745 16.38 -11.56 19.60
CA LEU A 745 17.49 -12.30 20.20
C LEU A 745 18.77 -11.82 19.53
N PHE A 746 19.69 -11.27 20.30
CA PHE A 746 21.04 -10.91 19.86
C PHE A 746 22.02 -11.13 21.01
N ALA A 747 23.31 -11.08 20.71
CA ALA A 747 24.37 -11.20 21.70
C ALA A 747 25.39 -10.07 21.50
N ARG A 748 25.99 -9.57 22.59
CA ARG A 748 26.96 -8.48 22.55
C ARG A 748 27.78 -8.47 23.84
N ASP A 749 29.09 -8.25 23.76
CA ASP A 749 29.96 -8.04 24.92
C ASP A 749 29.66 -6.69 25.59
N LEU A 750 28.62 -6.67 26.45
CA LEU A 750 28.14 -5.46 27.08
C LEU A 750 29.04 -5.07 28.26
N ASP A 751 29.67 -6.03 28.95
CA ASP A 751 30.55 -5.75 30.11
C ASP A 751 32.05 -5.71 29.81
N ARG A 752 32.41 -6.06 28.57
CA ARG A 752 33.76 -6.04 28.05
C ARG A 752 34.70 -7.02 28.74
N ASP A 753 34.15 -8.12 29.23
CA ASP A 753 34.92 -9.24 29.76
C ASP A 753 35.43 -10.19 28.65
N GLY A 754 35.05 -9.92 27.40
CA GLY A 754 35.41 -10.69 26.21
C GLY A 754 34.40 -11.78 25.86
N TYR A 755 33.29 -11.90 26.60
CA TYR A 755 32.21 -12.85 26.39
C TYR A 755 30.91 -12.10 26.04
N ASP A 756 30.16 -12.61 25.07
CA ASP A 756 28.94 -11.92 24.64
C ASP A 756 27.77 -12.17 25.62
N GLU A 757 27.16 -11.11 26.13
CA GLU A 757 25.86 -11.16 26.79
C GLU A 757 24.74 -11.43 25.80
N ILE A 758 23.90 -12.40 26.11
CA ILE A 758 22.72 -12.75 25.35
C ILE A 758 21.57 -11.84 25.78
N VAL A 759 21.05 -11.05 24.84
CA VAL A 759 19.90 -10.18 25.05
C VAL A 759 18.67 -10.79 24.38
N TYR A 760 17.63 -11.04 25.18
CA TYR A 760 16.36 -11.58 24.71
C TYR A 760 15.18 -10.68 25.10
N LYS A 761 14.41 -10.29 24.09
CA LYS A 761 13.11 -9.67 24.23
C LYS A 761 12.04 -10.60 23.66
N PRO A 762 11.05 -11.06 24.45
CA PRO A 762 9.95 -11.84 23.92
C PRO A 762 9.10 -11.03 22.95
N GLY A 763 8.64 -11.66 21.87
CA GLY A 763 7.66 -11.09 20.94
C GLY A 763 6.26 -11.07 21.55
N GLY A 764 5.47 -10.04 21.28
CA GLY A 764 4.11 -9.93 21.82
C GLY A 764 3.41 -8.60 21.60
N ASN A 765 2.12 -8.57 21.95
CA ASN A 765 1.25 -7.39 21.85
C ASN A 765 1.85 -6.20 22.62
N PRO A 766 2.00 -5.01 22.00
CA PRO A 766 2.59 -3.81 22.60
C PRO A 766 1.94 -3.42 23.94
N ILE A 767 0.69 -3.82 24.17
CA ILE A 767 -0.06 -3.44 25.37
C ILE A 767 0.34 -4.31 26.61
N SER A 768 1.12 -5.39 26.43
CA SER A 768 1.52 -6.30 27.51
C SER A 768 2.93 -6.01 28.06
N GLU A 769 3.12 -6.16 29.38
CA GLU A 769 4.45 -6.10 30.00
C GLU A 769 5.34 -7.21 29.41
N SER A 770 6.46 -6.81 28.78
CA SER A 770 7.45 -7.70 28.19
C SER A 770 8.72 -7.66 29.04
N GLU A 771 9.24 -8.82 29.42
CA GLU A 771 10.44 -8.87 30.27
C GLU A 771 11.67 -8.99 29.37
N LEU A 772 12.49 -7.94 29.33
CA LEU A 772 13.81 -7.97 28.72
C LEU A 772 14.77 -8.71 29.64
N ARG A 773 15.55 -9.62 29.08
CA ARG A 773 16.49 -10.44 29.83
C ARG A 773 17.86 -10.38 29.15
N VAL A 774 18.87 -10.19 29.98
CA VAL A 774 20.28 -10.24 29.61
C VAL A 774 20.91 -11.42 30.35
N PHE A 775 21.71 -12.23 29.66
CA PHE A 775 22.37 -13.41 30.21
C PHE A 775 23.87 -13.38 29.87
N SER A 776 24.76 -13.46 30.85
CA SER A 776 26.20 -13.68 30.64
C SER A 776 26.55 -15.17 30.74
N PRO A 777 27.00 -15.84 29.67
CA PRO A 777 27.48 -17.22 29.72
C PRO A 777 28.96 -17.27 30.20
N GLY A 778 29.26 -17.94 31.33
CA GLY A 778 30.66 -18.11 31.80
C GLY A 778 30.92 -18.09 33.32
N ALA A 779 32.08 -18.60 33.78
CA ALA A 779 32.32 -19.44 34.98
C ALA A 779 31.97 -18.96 36.42
N THR A 780 31.31 -17.85 36.68
CA THR A 780 30.81 -17.50 38.02
C THR A 780 29.44 -16.87 37.94
N GLY A 781 28.44 -17.66 37.53
CA GLY A 781 27.07 -17.19 37.35
C GLY A 781 26.63 -16.20 38.42
N GLU A 782 26.49 -14.94 38.02
CA GLU A 782 25.68 -13.89 38.67
C GLU A 782 25.82 -12.56 37.92
N THR A 783 25.15 -12.44 36.77
CA THR A 783 24.66 -11.15 36.21
C THR A 783 23.33 -11.36 35.47
N CYS A 784 22.42 -12.16 36.05
CA CYS A 784 21.01 -12.14 35.61
C CYS A 784 20.31 -10.93 36.25
N PHE A 785 20.05 -9.87 35.47
CA PHE A 785 19.06 -8.88 35.89
C PHE A 785 17.82 -8.95 34.97
N PRO A 786 16.66 -9.42 35.48
CA PRO A 786 15.42 -9.28 34.73
C PRO A 786 15.02 -7.81 34.70
N LEU A 787 14.93 -7.22 33.51
CA LEU A 787 14.41 -5.87 33.33
C LEU A 787 12.96 -5.94 32.87
N LYS A 788 12.02 -5.60 33.75
CA LYS A 788 10.61 -5.49 33.39
C LYS A 788 10.36 -4.20 32.64
N ILE A 789 10.05 -4.30 31.35
CA ILE A 789 9.76 -3.17 30.48
C ILE A 789 8.34 -3.29 29.89
N LYS A 790 7.73 -2.16 29.51
CA LYS A 790 6.40 -2.14 28.89
C LYS A 790 6.55 -1.89 27.40
N GLY A 791 6.70 -2.98 26.64
CA GLY A 791 7.08 -2.92 25.24
C GLY A 791 8.37 -2.11 25.03
N GLY A 792 8.70 -1.81 23.78
CA GLY A 792 9.74 -0.84 23.46
C GLY A 792 10.86 -1.30 22.54
N LEU A 793 11.60 -0.33 22.01
CA LEU A 793 12.82 -0.56 21.21
C LEU A 793 14.03 -0.68 22.13
N ILE A 794 15.04 -1.40 21.67
CA ILE A 794 16.27 -1.66 22.41
C ILE A 794 17.43 -1.40 21.47
N GLN A 795 18.42 -0.65 21.94
CA GLN A 795 19.69 -0.42 21.26
C GLN A 795 20.82 -0.62 22.28
N ALA A 796 21.88 -1.30 21.87
CA ALA A 796 23.13 -1.35 22.63
C ALA A 796 24.18 -0.50 21.89
N ALA A 797 24.92 0.33 22.63
CA ALA A 797 26.03 1.14 22.12
C ALA A 797 26.78 1.85 23.27
N ASP A 798 28.05 2.18 23.06
CA ASP A 798 28.83 3.08 23.92
C ASP A 798 28.63 4.54 23.46
N LEU A 799 27.65 5.24 24.03
CA LEU A 799 27.49 6.68 23.78
C LEU A 799 28.37 7.49 24.73
N ASP A 800 28.56 7.01 25.97
CA ASP A 800 29.14 7.82 27.05
C ASP A 800 30.68 7.80 27.12
N ARG A 801 31.28 7.01 26.22
CA ARG A 801 32.71 6.97 25.91
C ARG A 801 33.53 6.35 27.04
N ASP A 802 32.92 5.48 27.83
CA ASP A 802 33.65 4.66 28.79
C ASP A 802 34.15 3.34 28.17
N SER A 803 33.85 3.13 26.88
CA SER A 803 34.20 1.94 26.11
C SER A 803 33.54 0.68 26.67
N ILE A 804 32.34 0.82 27.24
CA ILE A 804 31.43 -0.24 27.67
C ILE A 804 30.08 0.05 27.02
N ASP A 805 29.48 -0.94 26.36
CA ASP A 805 28.19 -0.74 25.73
C ASP A 805 27.06 -0.70 26.76
N GLU A 806 26.16 0.26 26.60
CA GLU A 806 24.99 0.38 27.45
C GLU A 806 23.69 0.02 26.74
N LEU A 807 22.72 -0.42 27.53
CA LEU A 807 21.43 -0.78 27.02
C LEU A 807 20.47 0.40 27.10
N TYR A 808 20.08 0.91 25.94
CA TYR A 808 19.07 1.95 25.77
C TYR A 808 17.74 1.29 25.47
N VAL A 809 16.75 1.53 26.34
CA VAL A 809 15.41 0.98 26.16
C VAL A 809 14.40 2.11 26.10
N LEU A 810 13.64 2.14 25.01
CA LEU A 810 12.57 3.12 24.80
C LEU A 810 11.21 2.43 24.89
N GLY A 811 10.56 2.58 26.04
CA GLY A 811 9.24 1.98 26.30
C GLY A 811 8.10 2.70 25.59
N LEU A 812 6.94 2.04 25.46
CA LEU A 812 5.72 2.61 24.85
C LEU A 812 5.07 3.74 25.68
N ASN A 813 5.58 3.94 26.89
CA ASN A 813 5.27 5.08 27.74
C ASN A 813 6.14 6.31 27.41
N ASN A 814 6.88 6.29 26.30
CA ASN A 814 7.73 7.36 25.82
C ASN A 814 8.91 7.68 26.76
N LEU A 815 9.30 6.72 27.60
CA LEU A 815 10.48 6.80 28.44
C LEU A 815 11.63 6.06 27.78
N LEU A 816 12.67 6.81 27.42
CA LEU A 816 13.98 6.28 27.07
C LEU A 816 14.81 6.15 28.34
N THR A 817 15.32 4.96 28.64
CA THR A 817 16.13 4.71 29.82
C THR A 817 17.43 4.02 29.42
N ARG A 818 18.57 4.57 29.89
CA ARG A 818 19.88 3.93 29.85
C ARG A 818 20.01 3.02 31.07
N TYR A 819 20.34 1.76 30.85
CA TYR A 819 20.61 0.77 31.88
C TYR A 819 22.07 0.39 31.88
N ASN A 820 22.63 0.21 33.08
CA ASN A 820 23.90 -0.49 33.22
C ASN A 820 23.69 -2.01 33.18
N LEU A 821 24.81 -2.73 33.22
CA LEU A 821 24.94 -4.19 33.20
C LEU A 821 24.40 -4.90 34.46
N CYS A 822 23.89 -4.14 35.42
CA CYS A 822 23.19 -4.67 36.59
C CYS A 822 21.68 -4.44 36.50
N GLY A 823 21.18 -3.86 35.39
CA GLY A 823 19.78 -3.49 35.22
C GLY A 823 19.36 -2.26 36.00
N GLU A 824 20.32 -1.52 36.54
CA GLU A 824 20.05 -0.30 37.27
C GLU A 824 19.91 0.85 36.27
N PRO A 825 18.76 1.57 36.27
CA PRO A 825 18.56 2.71 35.40
C PRO A 825 19.54 3.81 35.79
N GLN A 826 20.42 4.19 34.87
CA GLN A 826 21.41 5.27 35.06
C GLN A 826 20.78 6.63 34.77
N ARG A 827 20.02 6.70 33.67
CA ARG A 827 19.41 7.95 33.19
C ARG A 827 18.10 7.65 32.49
N THR A 828 17.13 8.56 32.60
CA THR A 828 15.86 8.47 31.86
C THR A 828 15.55 9.81 31.21
N PHE A 829 15.13 9.74 29.95
CA PHE A 829 14.61 10.84 29.16
C PHE A 829 13.15 10.56 28.84
N ASN A 830 12.29 11.57 28.98
CA ASN A 830 10.87 11.46 28.70
C ASN A 830 10.54 12.27 27.45
N PHE A 831 10.03 11.62 26.42
CA PHE A 831 9.45 12.27 25.26
C PHE A 831 8.06 12.81 25.62
N ASP A 832 8.04 13.93 26.35
CA ASP A 832 6.82 14.63 26.75
C ASP A 832 6.53 15.80 25.80
N PHE A 833 5.51 15.62 24.96
CA PHE A 833 5.00 16.63 24.04
C PHE A 833 3.64 17.19 24.48
N GLY A 834 3.30 17.07 25.76
CA GLY A 834 2.03 17.57 26.30
C GLY A 834 0.83 16.75 25.86
N ASP A 835 -0.05 17.32 25.05
CA ASP A 835 -1.26 16.67 24.52
C ASP A 835 -1.04 16.00 23.15
N VAL A 836 0.21 15.93 22.70
CA VAL A 836 0.64 15.23 21.48
C VAL A 836 1.31 13.91 21.89
N SER A 837 0.87 12.80 21.31
CA SER A 837 1.53 11.50 21.45
C SER A 837 2.64 11.35 20.42
N PHE A 838 3.80 10.86 20.85
CA PHE A 838 4.87 10.39 19.98
C PHE A 838 4.83 8.86 19.95
N ARG A 839 4.58 8.28 18.77
CA ARG A 839 4.61 6.84 18.52
C ARG A 839 5.95 6.50 17.88
N VAL A 840 6.81 5.85 18.64
CA VAL A 840 8.14 5.44 18.18
C VAL A 840 8.04 4.39 17.07
N SER A 841 8.86 4.52 16.03
CA SER A 841 8.98 3.57 14.90
C SER A 841 10.38 2.94 14.78
N GLY A 842 11.44 3.62 15.25
CA GLY A 842 12.81 3.12 15.14
C GLY A 842 13.77 3.75 16.15
N MET A 843 14.87 3.06 16.46
CA MET A 843 15.96 3.56 17.31
C MET A 843 17.27 2.92 16.86
N ALA A 844 18.31 3.73 16.68
CA ALA A 844 19.65 3.30 16.27
C ALA A 844 20.71 4.19 16.95
N ALA A 845 21.99 3.82 16.82
CA ALA A 845 23.11 4.66 17.24
C ALA A 845 24.02 4.94 16.04
N ALA A 846 24.42 6.20 15.84
CA ALA A 846 25.29 6.61 14.72
C ALA A 846 26.04 7.90 15.06
N ASP A 847 27.19 8.15 14.45
CA ASP A 847 27.89 9.45 14.56
C ASP A 847 27.18 10.53 13.71
N ALA A 848 25.97 10.88 14.14
CA ALA A 848 25.08 11.75 13.38
C ALA A 848 25.53 13.22 13.39
N ASN A 849 26.55 13.58 14.15
CA ASN A 849 27.07 14.95 14.19
C ASN A 849 28.51 15.06 13.65
N GLY A 850 29.13 13.93 13.27
CA GLY A 850 30.47 13.86 12.72
C GLY A 850 31.57 14.22 13.71
N ASP A 851 31.33 14.04 15.03
CA ASP A 851 32.35 14.28 16.06
C ASP A 851 33.19 13.04 16.39
N GLY A 852 32.99 11.94 15.67
CA GLY A 852 33.65 10.66 15.89
C GLY A 852 33.05 9.89 17.07
N HIS A 853 31.79 10.14 17.42
CA HIS A 853 31.13 9.51 18.57
C HIS A 853 29.67 9.18 18.28
N TYR A 854 29.18 8.07 18.84
CA TYR A 854 27.80 7.66 18.63
C TYR A 854 26.80 8.54 19.38
N ASP A 855 25.77 8.94 18.65
CA ASP A 855 24.54 9.57 19.11
C ASP A 855 23.38 8.58 18.99
N LEU A 856 22.38 8.70 19.85
CA LEU A 856 21.16 7.91 19.73
C LEU A 856 20.17 8.62 18.81
N VAL A 857 19.79 7.95 17.73
CA VAL A 857 18.79 8.45 16.79
C VAL A 857 17.46 7.73 17.02
N VAL A 858 16.39 8.50 17.23
CA VAL A 858 15.04 8.00 17.51
C VAL A 858 14.07 8.53 16.47
N MET A 859 13.38 7.62 15.78
CA MET A 859 12.35 7.93 14.79
C MET A 859 10.96 7.63 15.35
N GLY A 860 9.97 8.47 15.05
CA GLY A 860 8.58 8.22 15.41
C GLY A 860 7.57 9.20 14.84
N ALA A 861 6.29 8.84 14.87
CA ALA A 861 5.18 9.67 14.41
C ALA A 861 4.61 10.53 15.54
N LEU A 862 4.34 11.80 15.27
CA LEU A 862 3.58 12.67 16.18
C LEU A 862 2.09 12.65 15.84
N SER A 863 1.21 12.54 16.84
CA SER A 863 -0.24 12.57 16.66
C SER A 863 -0.99 13.21 17.84
N LYS A 864 -2.18 13.73 17.59
CA LYS A 864 -3.07 14.29 18.61
C LYS A 864 -4.53 13.92 18.31
N GLY A 865 -5.10 13.01 19.10
CA GLY A 865 -6.41 12.43 18.80
C GLY A 865 -6.34 11.65 17.48
N ASN A 866 -7.22 11.98 16.52
CA ASN A 866 -7.23 11.37 15.19
C ASN A 866 -6.36 12.12 14.15
N LEU A 867 -5.67 13.20 14.56
CA LEU A 867 -4.79 13.98 13.67
C LEU A 867 -3.36 13.45 13.75
N ASN A 868 -2.80 13.03 12.61
CA ASN A 868 -1.40 12.64 12.47
C ASN A 868 -0.58 13.81 11.90
N TYR A 869 0.56 14.12 12.53
CA TYR A 869 1.46 15.22 12.15
C TYR A 869 2.68 14.75 11.34
N GLY A 870 2.73 13.48 10.94
CA GLY A 870 3.85 12.90 10.20
C GLY A 870 4.96 12.31 11.09
N TYR A 871 6.01 11.82 10.44
CA TYR A 871 7.18 11.22 11.10
C TYR A 871 8.28 12.23 11.36
N PHE A 872 8.96 12.00 12.48
CA PHE A 872 10.01 12.84 12.99
C PHE A 872 11.22 12.04 13.44
N GLU A 873 12.39 12.65 13.31
CA GLU A 873 13.66 12.15 13.83
C GLU A 873 14.16 13.04 14.98
N ILE A 874 14.68 12.40 16.03
CA ILE A 874 15.24 13.03 17.23
C ILE A 874 16.59 12.40 17.53
N ILE A 875 17.64 13.22 17.55
CA ILE A 875 19.02 12.79 17.83
C ILE A 875 19.41 13.23 19.23
N LEU A 876 20.00 12.34 20.02
CA LEU A 876 20.36 12.54 21.41
C LEU A 876 21.83 12.22 21.63
N ASP A 877 22.55 13.14 22.28
CA ASP A 877 23.91 12.86 22.77
C ASP A 877 23.88 11.86 23.95
N SER A 878 25.05 11.45 24.40
CA SER A 878 25.23 10.56 25.56
C SER A 878 24.67 11.11 26.88
N ASP A 879 24.45 12.43 26.94
CA ASP A 879 23.78 13.13 28.03
C ASP A 879 22.25 13.24 27.80
N PHE A 880 21.66 12.52 26.84
CA PHE A 880 20.26 12.67 26.42
C PHE A 880 19.87 14.13 26.16
N ARG A 881 20.82 14.96 25.71
CA ARG A 881 20.54 16.28 25.18
C ARG A 881 20.22 16.12 23.72
N VAL A 882 19.11 16.72 23.32
CA VAL A 882 18.71 16.75 21.93
C VAL A 882 19.73 17.56 21.13
N LEU A 883 20.36 16.91 20.15
CA LEU A 883 21.23 17.54 19.16
C LEU A 883 20.35 18.14 18.05
N ASN A 884 20.55 19.42 17.75
CA ASN A 884 19.70 20.28 16.89
C ASN A 884 18.24 20.52 17.35
N ARG A 885 17.62 21.59 16.82
CA ARG A 885 16.41 22.24 17.36
C ARG A 885 15.12 21.45 17.12
N LEU A 886 14.75 20.63 18.10
CA LEU A 886 13.53 19.80 18.18
C LEU A 886 13.35 18.84 16.98
N ALA A 887 12.54 17.81 17.24
CA ALA A 887 12.10 16.80 16.28
C ALA A 887 12.01 17.37 14.85
N ARG A 888 12.73 16.76 13.91
CA ARG A 888 12.76 17.20 12.52
C ARG A 888 11.70 16.44 11.74
N HIS A 889 10.79 17.14 11.09
CA HIS A 889 9.74 16.52 10.28
C HIS A 889 10.37 15.97 8.99
N LEU A 890 10.22 14.68 8.72
CA LEU A 890 10.88 14.01 7.59
C LEU A 890 10.13 14.15 6.26
N GLY A 891 8.99 14.84 6.24
CA GLY A 891 8.15 14.97 5.04
C GLY A 891 7.22 13.77 4.81
N ILE A 892 7.28 12.77 5.69
CA ILE A 892 6.56 11.50 5.58
C ILE A 892 5.15 11.62 6.19
N PRO A 893 4.09 11.33 5.41
CA PRO A 893 2.72 11.25 5.94
C PRO A 893 2.54 10.17 7.02
N GLY A 894 1.71 10.45 8.03
CA GLY A 894 1.48 9.53 9.15
C GLY A 894 0.59 8.31 8.87
N PHE A 895 0.27 8.02 7.60
CA PHE A 895 -0.44 6.80 7.19
C PHE A 895 0.49 5.74 6.58
N LEU A 896 1.75 6.09 6.35
CA LEU A 896 2.79 5.15 5.93
C LEU A 896 3.32 4.42 7.17
N ASP A 897 3.55 3.12 7.09
CA ASP A 897 4.16 2.33 8.16
C ASP A 897 5.65 2.07 7.85
N PRO A 898 6.61 2.81 8.43
CA PRO A 898 8.04 2.52 8.27
C PRO A 898 8.47 1.29 9.09
N PRO A 899 9.38 0.44 8.57
CA PRO A 899 10.23 -0.40 9.39
C PRO A 899 11.29 0.45 10.12
N MET A 900 12.26 -0.19 10.78
CA MET A 900 13.35 0.55 11.41
C MET A 900 14.22 1.25 10.35
N ALA A 901 14.70 2.45 10.66
CA ALA A 901 15.70 3.12 9.83
C ALA A 901 17.09 2.51 10.06
N ILE A 902 17.91 2.45 9.02
CA ILE A 902 19.33 2.11 9.06
C ILE A 902 20.15 3.37 8.79
N PHE A 903 21.39 3.42 9.29
CA PHE A 903 22.27 4.58 9.12
C PHE A 903 23.61 4.15 8.50
N GLY A 904 24.12 4.93 7.56
CA GLY A 904 25.42 4.67 6.91
C GLY A 904 25.78 5.74 5.89
N ASP A 905 27.04 5.77 5.46
CA ASP A 905 27.59 6.73 4.49
C ASP A 905 27.21 6.31 3.07
N VAL A 906 26.02 6.70 2.62
CA VAL A 906 25.46 6.34 1.31
C VAL A 906 26.08 7.20 0.22
N ASN A 907 26.35 8.48 0.51
CA ASN A 907 26.87 9.43 -0.48
C ASN A 907 28.42 9.46 -0.56
N GLY A 908 29.11 8.73 0.33
CA GLY A 908 30.57 8.60 0.39
C GLY A 908 31.31 9.82 0.96
N ASP A 909 30.58 10.81 1.49
CA ASP A 909 31.15 12.05 2.02
C ASP A 909 31.76 11.88 3.42
N GLY A 910 31.43 10.79 4.10
CA GLY A 910 31.94 10.43 5.42
C GLY A 910 31.06 10.82 6.59
N ALA A 911 29.88 11.41 6.36
CA ALA A 911 28.80 11.51 7.32
C ALA A 911 27.82 10.34 7.12
N PRO A 912 27.12 9.88 8.18
CA PRO A 912 26.08 8.87 8.01
C PRO A 912 24.74 9.51 7.61
N GLU A 913 24.08 8.96 6.60
CA GLU A 913 22.70 9.26 6.23
C GLU A 913 21.74 8.31 6.95
N SER A 914 20.55 8.82 7.28
CA SER A 914 19.41 8.01 7.71
C SER A 914 18.73 7.43 6.48
N VAL A 915 18.45 6.12 6.45
CA VAL A 915 17.79 5.44 5.32
C VAL A 915 16.60 4.64 5.84
N VAL A 916 15.43 4.84 5.24
CA VAL A 916 14.20 4.15 5.64
C VAL A 916 13.38 3.76 4.42
N SER A 917 12.81 2.56 4.44
CA SER A 917 11.79 2.16 3.47
C SER A 917 10.38 2.49 3.99
N LEU A 918 9.45 2.75 3.10
CA LEU A 918 8.06 3.09 3.41
C LEU A 918 7.13 2.42 2.40
N HIS A 919 5.89 2.15 2.79
CA HIS A 919 4.85 1.75 1.84
C HIS A 919 3.49 2.37 2.19
N ASP A 920 2.71 2.76 1.17
CA ASP A 920 1.29 3.19 1.31
C ASP A 920 0.31 2.08 0.90
N GLY A 921 0.82 0.86 0.69
CA GLY A 921 0.07 -0.26 0.16
C GLY A 921 -0.05 -0.27 -1.37
N SER A 922 0.39 0.80 -2.05
CA SER A 922 0.41 0.96 -3.52
C SER A 922 1.84 1.01 -4.05
N PHE A 923 2.70 1.78 -3.39
CA PHE A 923 4.08 1.98 -3.75
C PHE A 923 4.99 1.73 -2.56
N GLY A 924 6.21 1.30 -2.88
CA GLY A 924 7.34 1.31 -1.97
C GLY A 924 8.14 2.57 -2.22
N TYR A 925 8.65 3.14 -1.15
CA TYR A 925 9.50 4.31 -1.22
C TYR A 925 10.74 4.04 -0.39
N LEU A 926 11.90 4.41 -0.92
CA LEU A 926 13.14 4.40 -0.17
C LEU A 926 13.56 5.85 0.01
N PHE A 927 13.75 6.23 1.27
CA PHE A 927 14.13 7.57 1.60
C PHE A 927 15.48 7.58 2.29
N ALA A 928 16.29 8.58 1.99
CA ALA A 928 17.42 8.95 2.82
C ALA A 928 17.58 10.45 3.04
N TRP A 929 18.07 10.80 4.22
CA TRP A 929 18.35 12.16 4.64
C TRP A 929 19.73 12.23 5.28
N ASP A 930 20.41 13.36 5.06
CA ASP A 930 21.64 13.70 5.77
C ASP A 930 21.39 13.73 7.29
N ALA A 931 22.44 13.59 8.08
CA ALA A 931 22.34 13.61 9.53
C ALA A 931 21.81 14.95 10.12
N ASP A 932 21.76 16.02 9.32
CA ASP A 932 21.12 17.30 9.65
C ASP A 932 19.66 17.42 9.19
N GLY A 933 19.13 16.36 8.55
CA GLY A 933 17.74 16.17 8.15
C GLY A 933 17.40 16.80 6.80
N GLU A 934 18.39 17.37 6.12
CA GLU A 934 18.21 17.84 4.75
C GLU A 934 18.14 16.63 3.79
N PRO A 935 17.26 16.68 2.78
CA PRO A 935 17.30 15.70 1.71
C PRO A 935 18.61 15.89 0.94
N PHE A 936 19.41 14.85 0.81
CA PHE A 936 20.71 14.96 0.15
C PHE A 936 20.61 15.07 -1.39
N LEU A 937 19.41 14.85 -1.97
CA LEU A 937 19.10 15.07 -3.40
C LEU A 937 18.36 16.40 -3.63
N ASP A 938 19.04 17.35 -4.29
CA ASP A 938 18.65 18.76 -4.48
C ASP A 938 17.34 18.98 -5.30
N GLU A 939 16.82 17.98 -6.02
CA GLU A 939 15.76 18.18 -7.04
C GLU A 939 14.33 17.78 -6.60
N GLN A 940 14.11 17.30 -5.37
CA GLN A 940 12.78 16.90 -4.88
C GLN A 940 12.40 17.71 -3.62
N PRO A 941 11.20 18.32 -3.55
CA PRO A 941 10.85 19.19 -2.43
C PRO A 941 10.69 18.39 -1.13
N MET A 942 11.64 18.52 -0.19
CA MET A 942 11.52 18.09 1.23
C MET A 942 11.30 16.58 1.48
N THR A 943 11.46 15.71 0.47
CA THR A 943 11.05 14.30 0.56
C THR A 943 12.20 13.29 0.42
N GLY A 944 13.47 13.67 0.64
CA GLY A 944 14.62 12.74 0.81
C GLY A 944 14.57 11.41 0.03
N LEU A 945 14.27 11.40 -1.27
CA LEU A 945 13.90 10.17 -1.97
C LEU A 945 15.09 9.54 -2.70
N LEU A 946 15.50 8.33 -2.31
CA LEU A 946 16.44 7.47 -3.04
C LEU A 946 15.66 6.65 -4.09
N GLY A 947 15.63 7.13 -5.33
CA GLY A 947 15.09 6.37 -6.47
C GLY A 947 13.61 6.63 -6.80
N ALA A 948 13.18 6.18 -7.98
CA ALA A 948 11.81 6.37 -8.48
C ALA A 948 10.77 5.57 -7.66
N GLU A 949 9.50 5.97 -7.71
CA GLU A 949 8.36 5.20 -7.16
C GLU A 949 8.52 3.71 -7.47
N LEU A 950 8.75 2.90 -6.43
CA LEU A 950 9.02 1.48 -6.63
C LEU A 950 7.71 0.73 -6.72
N HIS A 951 7.50 0.18 -7.92
CA HIS A 951 6.49 -0.81 -8.20
C HIS A 951 7.20 -2.16 -8.42
N PRO A 952 6.94 -3.21 -7.63
CA PRO A 952 6.10 -3.30 -6.44
C PRO A 952 6.69 -2.69 -5.14
N GLY A 953 5.94 -2.67 -4.03
CA GLY A 953 6.30 -2.04 -2.76
C GLY A 953 7.37 -2.75 -1.92
N ILE A 954 8.14 -1.95 -1.17
CA ILE A 954 9.19 -2.37 -0.25
C ILE A 954 8.57 -2.77 1.09
N THR A 955 8.86 -3.98 1.55
CA THR A 955 8.31 -4.52 2.81
C THR A 955 9.38 -4.85 3.85
N SER A 956 10.66 -4.70 3.51
CA SER A 956 11.79 -4.98 4.40
C SER A 956 12.48 -3.69 4.86
N MET A 957 13.16 -3.76 6.00
CA MET A 957 14.22 -2.80 6.33
C MET A 957 15.27 -2.75 5.18
N PRO A 958 15.76 -1.57 4.77
CA PRO A 958 16.88 -1.49 3.84
C PRO A 958 18.18 -1.95 4.50
N LEU A 959 19.09 -2.50 3.70
CA LEU A 959 20.46 -2.80 4.10
C LEU A 959 21.40 -1.87 3.35
N LEU A 960 22.51 -1.48 3.98
CA LEU A 960 23.55 -0.70 3.33
C LEU A 960 24.77 -1.59 3.10
N ILE A 961 25.24 -1.64 1.86
CA ILE A 961 26.41 -2.42 1.48
C ILE A 961 27.07 -1.83 0.23
N ASP A 962 28.40 -1.76 0.24
CA ASP A 962 29.20 -1.46 -0.95
C ASP A 962 29.19 -2.65 -1.92
N ILE A 963 28.47 -2.52 -3.03
CA ILE A 963 28.30 -3.57 -4.04
C ILE A 963 28.96 -3.23 -5.38
N ASP A 964 29.60 -2.08 -5.51
CA ASP A 964 30.31 -1.67 -6.73
C ASP A 964 31.77 -1.22 -6.50
N ASN A 965 32.27 -1.32 -5.25
CA ASN A 965 33.57 -0.87 -4.75
C ASN A 965 33.78 0.65 -4.81
N ASN A 966 32.70 1.43 -4.67
CA ASN A 966 32.78 2.88 -4.54
C ASN A 966 32.83 3.30 -3.05
N PRO A 967 33.20 4.56 -2.73
CA PRO A 967 33.33 5.00 -1.34
C PRO A 967 32.02 5.10 -0.52
N GLY A 968 30.85 5.08 -1.16
CA GLY A 968 29.53 5.12 -0.53
C GLY A 968 28.87 3.75 -0.55
N ALA A 969 28.02 3.48 0.44
CA ALA A 969 27.26 2.24 0.52
C ALA A 969 25.97 2.33 -0.31
N GLU A 970 25.62 1.26 -1.01
CA GLU A 970 24.35 1.16 -1.73
C GLU A 970 23.23 0.64 -0.82
N ALA A 971 22.02 1.16 -1.02
CA ALA A 971 20.84 0.67 -0.31
C ALA A 971 20.21 -0.51 -1.05
N VAL A 972 20.20 -1.68 -0.41
CA VAL A 972 19.57 -2.91 -0.90
C VAL A 972 18.24 -3.14 -0.19
N VAL A 973 17.17 -3.38 -0.95
CA VAL A 973 15.82 -3.61 -0.43
C VAL A 973 15.16 -4.83 -1.07
N GLU A 974 14.34 -5.55 -0.29
CA GLU A 974 13.42 -6.54 -0.85
C GLU A 974 12.17 -5.85 -1.38
N VAL A 975 11.82 -6.17 -2.62
CA VAL A 975 10.61 -5.72 -3.29
C VAL A 975 9.74 -6.94 -3.60
N GLY A 976 8.51 -6.96 -3.07
CA GLY A 976 7.74 -8.21 -2.98
C GLY A 976 6.30 -8.18 -3.47
N ARG A 977 5.61 -7.03 -3.52
CA ARG A 977 4.18 -6.95 -3.92
C ARG A 977 3.72 -5.58 -4.40
N ASP A 978 2.92 -5.53 -5.44
CA ASP A 978 2.18 -4.32 -5.81
C ASP A 978 0.80 -4.39 -5.15
N MET A 979 0.10 -3.26 -5.10
CA MET A 979 -1.30 -3.21 -4.63
C MET A 979 -2.23 -4.19 -5.32
N PHE A 980 -1.92 -4.57 -6.55
CA PHE A 980 -2.76 -5.45 -7.36
C PHE A 980 -2.39 -6.93 -7.19
N ALA A 981 -1.36 -7.26 -6.41
CA ALA A 981 -0.79 -8.60 -6.28
C ALA A 981 -0.48 -9.28 -7.63
N THR A 982 -0.25 -8.48 -8.68
CA THR A 982 -0.04 -8.95 -10.06
C THR A 982 1.38 -9.45 -10.29
N PHE A 983 2.34 -9.03 -9.47
CA PHE A 983 3.74 -9.46 -9.54
C PHE A 983 4.11 -10.36 -8.36
N PRO A 984 3.97 -11.69 -8.49
CA PRO A 984 4.33 -12.62 -7.44
C PRO A 984 5.82 -12.93 -7.53
N VAL A 985 6.72 -11.97 -7.36
CA VAL A 985 8.16 -12.22 -7.49
C VAL A 985 8.92 -11.57 -6.34
N GLN A 986 9.68 -12.37 -5.60
CA GLN A 986 10.66 -11.83 -4.67
C GLN A 986 11.85 -11.32 -5.48
N ARG A 987 12.12 -10.02 -5.39
CA ARG A 987 13.33 -9.43 -5.95
C ARG A 987 14.05 -8.53 -4.96
N PHE A 988 15.36 -8.43 -5.11
CA PHE A 988 16.16 -7.45 -4.41
C PHE A 988 16.57 -6.37 -5.39
N ASP A 989 16.33 -5.11 -5.04
CA ASP A 989 16.79 -3.93 -5.79
C ASP A 989 17.91 -3.27 -5.00
N ALA A 990 18.88 -2.67 -5.70
CA ALA A 990 19.99 -1.94 -5.10
C ALA A 990 20.15 -0.55 -5.72
N PHE A 991 20.34 0.46 -4.88
CA PHE A 991 20.36 1.87 -5.27
C PHE A 991 21.62 2.56 -4.79
N GLY A 992 22.25 3.31 -5.70
CA GLY A 992 23.35 4.21 -5.38
C GLY A 992 22.86 5.53 -4.82
N ALA A 993 23.80 6.39 -4.43
CA ALA A 993 23.51 7.69 -3.84
C ALA A 993 22.61 8.57 -4.72
N SER A 994 22.71 8.55 -6.04
CA SER A 994 21.82 9.39 -6.88
C SER A 994 20.43 8.82 -7.11
N GLY A 995 20.08 7.71 -6.43
CA GLY A 995 18.83 6.98 -6.61
C GLY A 995 18.79 6.12 -7.88
N GLU A 996 19.92 5.98 -8.57
CA GLU A 996 20.07 5.10 -9.72
C GLU A 996 20.11 3.63 -9.27
N ARG A 997 19.52 2.74 -10.09
CA ARG A 997 19.70 1.31 -9.89
C ARG A 997 21.12 0.90 -10.27
N ILE A 998 21.71 0.04 -9.45
CA ILE A 998 23.08 -0.44 -9.65
C ILE A 998 23.13 -1.47 -10.79
N GLU A 999 24.21 -1.42 -11.58
CA GLU A 999 24.40 -2.32 -12.71
C GLU A 999 24.33 -3.80 -12.26
N GLY A 1000 23.49 -4.58 -12.93
CA GLY A 1000 23.29 -6.00 -12.59
C GLY A 1000 22.20 -6.28 -11.55
N TRP A 1001 21.42 -5.27 -11.14
CA TRP A 1001 20.22 -5.37 -10.31
C TRP A 1001 18.96 -4.91 -11.08
N PRO A 1002 17.73 -5.40 -10.77
CA PRO A 1002 17.34 -6.25 -9.64
C PRO A 1002 17.76 -7.73 -9.75
N TRP A 1003 17.78 -8.40 -8.59
CA TRP A 1003 17.97 -9.84 -8.45
C TRP A 1003 16.66 -10.55 -8.14
N TYR A 1004 16.24 -11.44 -9.03
CA TYR A 1004 15.03 -12.25 -8.85
C TYR A 1004 15.36 -13.61 -8.24
N THR A 1005 14.81 -13.90 -7.07
CA THR A 1005 15.11 -15.14 -6.31
C THR A 1005 14.04 -16.20 -6.40
N SER A 1006 12.76 -15.83 -6.56
CA SER A 1006 11.66 -16.79 -6.68
C SER A 1006 10.41 -16.17 -7.33
N ALA A 1007 9.68 -16.99 -8.08
CA ALA A 1007 8.29 -16.69 -8.47
C ALA A 1007 7.39 -17.19 -7.33
N HIS A 1008 6.90 -16.26 -6.53
CA HIS A 1008 6.06 -16.48 -5.38
C HIS A 1008 4.82 -17.32 -5.76
N SER A 1009 4.61 -18.43 -5.05
CA SER A 1009 3.27 -19.05 -5.05
C SER A 1009 2.35 -18.25 -4.13
N LEU A 1010 1.35 -17.60 -4.71
CA LEU A 1010 0.11 -17.15 -4.06
C LEU A 1010 -0.19 -17.98 -2.80
N GLY A 1011 0.21 -17.52 -1.59
CA GLY A 1011 0.30 -18.45 -0.44
C GLY A 1011 0.54 -17.91 0.97
N ARG A 1012 1.37 -16.90 1.16
CA ARG A 1012 1.78 -16.45 2.50
C ARG A 1012 1.78 -14.94 2.61
N PRO A 1013 1.29 -14.35 3.73
CA PRO A 1013 1.62 -12.97 4.05
C PRO A 1013 3.14 -12.87 4.12
N SER A 1014 3.68 -11.93 3.36
CA SER A 1014 5.11 -11.65 3.21
C SER A 1014 5.80 -11.62 4.57
N MET A 1015 6.60 -12.63 4.88
CA MET A 1015 7.70 -12.41 5.79
C MET A 1015 8.72 -11.60 4.99
N ALA A 1016 9.04 -10.39 5.43
CA ALA A 1016 10.14 -9.61 4.87
C ALA A 1016 11.41 -10.44 5.01
N ASN A 1017 11.95 -10.95 3.90
CA ASN A 1017 13.20 -11.68 3.92
C ASN A 1017 14.32 -10.69 3.75
N ILE A 1018 15.22 -10.68 4.70
CA ILE A 1018 16.34 -9.75 4.73
C ILE A 1018 17.56 -10.55 4.28
N PRO A 1019 18.24 -10.18 3.19
CA PRO A 1019 19.44 -10.88 2.76
C PRO A 1019 20.57 -10.60 3.76
N THR A 1020 21.51 -11.53 3.86
CA THR A 1020 22.70 -11.40 4.70
C THR A 1020 23.90 -11.29 3.78
N PHE A 1021 24.77 -10.31 4.00
CA PHE A 1021 25.99 -10.14 3.22
C PHE A 1021 27.26 -10.38 4.03
N GLY A 1022 28.35 -10.71 3.34
CA GLY A 1022 29.66 -10.86 3.94
C GLY A 1022 30.62 -11.77 3.19
N ASP A 1023 31.89 -11.83 3.58
CA ASP A 1023 32.85 -12.83 3.08
C ASP A 1023 32.59 -14.18 3.78
N ILE A 1024 31.70 -14.99 3.21
CA ILE A 1024 31.18 -16.21 3.85
C ILE A 1024 32.09 -17.39 3.50
N ASP A 1025 32.51 -17.50 2.24
CA ASP A 1025 33.39 -18.59 1.80
C ASP A 1025 34.89 -18.33 2.01
N GLY A 1026 35.25 -17.11 2.42
CA GLY A 1026 36.61 -16.71 2.79
C GLY A 1026 37.50 -16.40 1.58
N ASP A 1027 36.92 -16.09 0.42
CA ASP A 1027 37.65 -15.75 -0.79
C ASP A 1027 37.97 -14.25 -0.93
N GLY A 1028 37.45 -13.42 -0.01
CA GLY A 1028 37.65 -11.98 0.06
C GLY A 1028 36.69 -11.15 -0.80
N TYR A 1029 35.74 -11.79 -1.49
CA TYR A 1029 34.65 -11.11 -2.17
C TYR A 1029 33.38 -11.11 -1.29
N THR A 1030 32.48 -10.19 -1.60
CA THR A 1030 31.19 -10.09 -0.92
C THR A 1030 30.28 -11.24 -1.36
N ASP A 1031 29.80 -12.04 -0.42
CA ASP A 1031 28.75 -13.03 -0.63
C ASP A 1031 27.39 -12.53 -0.13
N MET A 1032 26.32 -13.14 -0.64
CA MET A 1032 24.94 -12.90 -0.21
C MET A 1032 24.22 -14.21 0.09
N LEU A 1033 23.53 -14.26 1.23
CA LEU A 1033 22.53 -15.26 1.60
C LEU A 1033 21.13 -14.67 1.53
N ALA A 1034 20.17 -15.45 1.07
CA ALA A 1034 18.76 -15.07 1.14
C ALA A 1034 17.86 -16.28 1.35
N ILE A 1035 16.69 -16.06 1.94
CA ILE A 1035 15.64 -17.07 2.10
C ILE A 1035 14.47 -16.69 1.18
N THR A 1036 13.98 -17.66 0.42
CA THR A 1036 12.80 -17.47 -0.45
C THR A 1036 11.50 -17.77 0.29
N PRO A 1037 10.36 -17.22 -0.16
CA PRO A 1037 9.02 -17.58 0.31
C PRO A 1037 8.72 -19.10 0.25
N GLU A 1038 9.31 -19.81 -0.72
CA GLU A 1038 9.22 -21.26 -0.87
C GLU A 1038 10.12 -22.03 0.13
N ASN A 1039 10.80 -21.34 1.04
CA ASN A 1039 11.75 -21.86 2.01
C ASN A 1039 12.97 -22.54 1.35
N GLU A 1040 13.54 -21.85 0.36
CA GLU A 1040 14.85 -22.17 -0.18
C GLU A 1040 15.91 -21.22 0.39
N LEU A 1041 17.06 -21.78 0.75
CA LEU A 1041 18.26 -21.03 1.07
C LEU A 1041 19.05 -20.80 -0.22
N ILE A 1042 19.39 -19.54 -0.48
CA ILE A 1042 20.21 -19.10 -1.60
C ILE A 1042 21.55 -18.60 -1.07
N PHE A 1043 22.62 -18.95 -1.77
CA PHE A 1043 23.98 -18.42 -1.59
C PHE A 1043 24.51 -17.96 -2.95
N THR A 1044 25.15 -16.80 -3.01
CA THR A 1044 25.81 -16.30 -4.23
C THR A 1044 27.00 -15.42 -3.88
N SER A 1045 28.06 -15.53 -4.67
CA SER A 1045 29.25 -14.67 -4.55
C SER A 1045 29.18 -13.52 -5.57
N LEU A 1046 29.43 -12.28 -5.11
CA LEU A 1046 29.56 -11.08 -5.94
C LEU A 1046 31.00 -10.95 -6.47
N VAL A 1047 31.37 -11.85 -7.38
CA VAL A 1047 32.73 -11.89 -7.95
C VAL A 1047 33.16 -10.50 -8.47
N GLY A 1048 34.23 -9.96 -7.90
CA GLY A 1048 34.78 -8.63 -8.24
C GLY A 1048 34.34 -7.49 -7.31
N VAL A 1049 33.46 -7.76 -6.35
CA VAL A 1049 33.09 -6.86 -5.25
C VAL A 1049 33.86 -7.30 -4.01
N LEU A 1050 34.79 -6.49 -3.54
CA LEU A 1050 35.60 -6.80 -2.37
C LEU A 1050 34.78 -6.60 -1.10
N TRP A 1051 34.90 -7.54 -0.17
CA TRP A 1051 34.28 -7.37 1.14
C TRP A 1051 34.96 -6.25 1.93
N SER A 1052 34.16 -5.29 2.39
CA SER A 1052 34.59 -4.20 3.26
C SER A 1052 33.67 -4.11 4.47
N GLU A 1053 34.22 -4.36 5.66
CA GLU A 1053 33.50 -4.20 6.91
C GLU A 1053 33.19 -2.71 7.20
N GLU A 1054 33.99 -1.77 6.68
CA GLU A 1054 33.81 -0.33 6.90
C GLU A 1054 32.62 0.27 6.11
N ASN A 1055 32.20 -0.36 5.02
CA ASN A 1055 31.13 0.20 4.16
C ASN A 1055 29.83 -0.63 4.22
N SER A 1056 29.75 -1.61 5.12
CA SER A 1056 28.65 -2.61 5.12
C SER A 1056 28.08 -2.80 6.53
N PRO A 1057 27.31 -1.84 7.08
CA PRO A 1057 26.71 -2.00 8.41
C PRO A 1057 25.80 -3.22 8.47
N CYS A 1058 25.85 -3.97 9.58
CA CYS A 1058 25.12 -5.22 9.75
C CYS A 1058 23.84 -5.04 10.60
N PRO A 1059 22.76 -5.77 10.29
CA PRO A 1059 21.52 -5.74 11.06
C PRO A 1059 21.69 -6.32 12.48
N MET A 1060 20.85 -5.89 13.43
CA MET A 1060 20.93 -6.24 14.87
C MET A 1060 20.96 -7.74 15.22
N TRP A 1061 20.65 -8.65 14.29
CA TRP A 1061 20.58 -10.09 14.56
C TRP A 1061 21.90 -10.84 14.32
N ARG A 1062 22.95 -10.14 13.89
CA ARG A 1062 24.30 -10.68 13.75
C ARG A 1062 25.27 -9.78 14.50
N TYR A 1063 26.09 -10.35 15.38
CA TYR A 1063 27.19 -9.64 16.02
C TYR A 1063 28.51 -10.17 15.46
N ASN A 1064 29.16 -9.34 14.66
CA ASN A 1064 30.60 -9.43 14.43
C ASN A 1064 31.19 -8.26 15.24
N ARG A 1065 32.24 -8.48 16.04
CA ARG A 1065 32.88 -7.46 16.90
C ARG A 1065 33.28 -6.18 16.15
N LYS A 1066 33.29 -6.21 14.81
CA LYS A 1066 33.61 -5.09 13.91
C LYS A 1066 32.41 -4.45 13.21
N LEU A 1067 31.22 -5.07 13.26
CA LEU A 1067 30.05 -4.69 12.49
C LEU A 1067 28.84 -4.58 13.41
N ASP A 1068 28.53 -3.34 13.79
CA ASP A 1068 27.33 -3.02 14.54
C ASP A 1068 26.29 -2.38 13.60
N ASN A 1069 25.04 -2.29 14.08
CA ASN A 1069 23.95 -1.53 13.47
C ASN A 1069 24.18 -0.01 13.64
N VAL A 1070 25.43 0.39 13.42
CA VAL A 1070 26.09 1.60 13.81
C VAL A 1070 27.05 1.94 12.68
N ALA A 1071 26.88 3.10 12.06
CA ALA A 1071 27.78 3.54 11.01
C ALA A 1071 29.22 3.62 11.55
N PRO A 1072 30.23 3.04 10.87
CA PRO A 1072 31.57 2.94 11.41
C PRO A 1072 32.22 4.30 11.62
N LEU A 1073 33.06 4.37 12.66
CA LEU A 1073 33.88 5.54 12.95
C LEU A 1073 34.98 5.69 11.88
N ARG A 1074 34.90 6.74 11.04
CA ARG A 1074 36.05 7.17 10.23
C ARG A 1074 37.15 7.70 11.18
N HIS A 1075 38.09 6.81 11.50
CA HIS A 1075 39.34 6.97 12.28
C HIS A 1075 39.35 6.50 13.74
N ASP A 1076 40.18 5.47 13.99
CA ASP A 1076 40.92 5.15 15.23
C ASP A 1076 40.21 5.50 16.55
N VAL A 1077 39.07 4.89 16.90
CA VAL A 1077 38.78 4.30 18.23
C VAL A 1077 37.43 3.53 18.18
N SER A 1078 37.43 2.23 17.89
CA SER A 1078 36.47 1.30 18.50
C SER A 1078 37.25 0.05 18.89
N THR A 1079 36.94 -0.46 20.06
CA THR A 1079 37.85 -1.29 20.82
C THR A 1079 37.75 -2.75 20.43
N ASP A 1080 38.63 -3.16 19.52
CA ASP A 1080 38.96 -4.54 19.28
C ASP A 1080 40.04 -5.02 20.28
N VAL A 1081 39.76 -6.10 21.00
CA VAL A 1081 40.76 -7.15 21.27
C VAL A 1081 40.02 -8.49 21.30
N GLU A 1082 40.14 -9.31 20.26
CA GLU A 1082 41.14 -10.39 20.25
C GLU A 1082 41.08 -11.20 18.94
N GLU A 1083 42.06 -10.98 18.06
CA GLU A 1083 42.91 -12.10 17.63
C GLU A 1083 44.36 -11.77 18.02
N ASP A 1084 45.02 -12.76 18.61
CA ASP A 1084 46.37 -12.78 19.19
C ASP A 1084 46.60 -11.97 20.48
N ILE A 1085 46.53 -12.68 21.63
CA ILE A 1085 47.24 -12.34 22.87
C ILE A 1085 48.74 -12.20 22.55
N ASP A 1086 49.19 -10.99 22.22
CA ASP A 1086 50.62 -10.65 22.19
C ASP A 1086 51.09 -10.56 23.65
N LEU A 1087 51.29 -11.74 24.26
CA LEU A 1087 51.83 -11.92 25.60
C LEU A 1087 52.95 -10.90 25.81
N LEU A 1088 52.79 -10.02 26.81
CA LEU A 1088 53.84 -9.08 27.21
C LEU A 1088 55.17 -9.83 27.21
N PRO A 1089 56.15 -9.41 26.39
CA PRO A 1089 57.33 -10.20 26.13
C PRO A 1089 58.03 -10.49 27.46
N ARG A 1090 58.19 -11.78 27.82
CA ARG A 1090 58.83 -12.15 29.09
C ARG A 1090 60.31 -11.80 29.12
N ASP A 1091 60.93 -11.78 27.94
CA ASP A 1091 62.35 -11.56 27.72
C ASP A 1091 62.58 -10.34 26.81
N PHE A 1092 63.70 -9.65 27.02
CA PHE A 1092 64.17 -8.62 26.11
C PHE A 1092 64.87 -9.28 24.91
N VAL A 1093 64.21 -9.30 23.76
CA VAL A 1093 64.76 -9.89 22.52
C VAL A 1093 64.60 -8.94 21.33
N THR A 1094 65.58 -8.97 20.41
CA THR A 1094 65.50 -8.30 19.11
C THR A 1094 65.27 -9.34 18.03
N VAL A 1095 64.40 -9.03 17.07
CA VAL A 1095 64.24 -9.84 15.86
C VAL A 1095 65.25 -9.35 14.82
N GLN A 1096 65.64 -10.24 13.92
CA GLN A 1096 66.48 -9.89 12.79
C GLN A 1096 65.78 -8.81 11.94
N ASN A 1097 66.44 -7.67 11.74
CA ASN A 1097 65.88 -6.55 10.98
C ASN A 1097 65.37 -7.00 9.58
N TYR A 1098 64.29 -6.39 9.10
CA TYR A 1098 63.71 -6.68 7.78
C TYR A 1098 63.44 -5.37 7.01
N PRO A 1099 63.70 -5.32 5.69
CA PRO A 1099 64.43 -6.32 4.91
C PRO A 1099 65.89 -6.48 5.39
N ASN A 1100 66.50 -7.66 5.18
CA ASN A 1100 67.93 -7.90 5.39
C ASN A 1100 68.43 -9.07 4.49
N PRO A 1101 69.25 -8.82 3.46
CA PRO A 1101 69.84 -7.53 3.10
C PRO A 1101 68.80 -6.49 2.70
N PHE A 1102 69.09 -5.22 2.96
CA PHE A 1102 68.21 -4.09 2.62
C PHE A 1102 68.89 -3.08 1.70
N ASN A 1103 68.06 -2.32 0.98
CA ASN A 1103 68.46 -1.14 0.23
C ASN A 1103 67.74 0.09 0.80
N ALA A 1104 68.47 1.16 1.08
CA ALA A 1104 68.03 2.43 1.67
C ALA A 1104 67.49 2.37 3.12
N ALA A 1105 66.56 1.49 3.48
CA ALA A 1105 65.95 1.47 4.83
C ALA A 1105 65.68 0.04 5.33
N THR A 1106 65.69 -0.13 6.65
CA THR A 1106 65.34 -1.39 7.32
C THR A 1106 64.67 -1.13 8.66
N THR A 1107 63.82 -2.06 9.08
CA THR A 1107 63.11 -2.00 10.34
C THR A 1107 63.80 -2.89 11.36
N ILE A 1108 64.17 -2.30 12.50
CA ILE A 1108 64.68 -3.02 13.66
C ILE A 1108 63.53 -3.26 14.62
N GLU A 1109 63.18 -4.51 14.86
CA GLU A 1109 62.14 -4.89 15.80
C GLU A 1109 62.75 -5.42 17.10
N TYR A 1110 62.20 -4.99 18.22
CA TYR A 1110 62.66 -5.37 19.55
C TYR A 1110 61.51 -5.41 20.54
N SER A 1111 61.69 -6.20 21.58
CA SER A 1111 60.70 -6.38 22.65
C SER A 1111 61.29 -5.95 23.98
N ILE A 1112 60.51 -5.20 24.77
CA ILE A 1112 60.91 -4.80 26.11
C ILE A 1112 59.91 -5.32 27.15
N PRO A 1113 60.35 -6.11 28.15
CA PRO A 1113 59.46 -6.73 29.14
C PRO A 1113 58.93 -5.75 30.19
N LYS A 1114 59.56 -4.59 30.33
CA LYS A 1114 59.19 -3.52 31.26
C LYS A 1114 59.44 -2.17 30.62
N SER A 1115 58.55 -1.22 30.90
CA SER A 1115 58.68 0.15 30.40
C SER A 1115 60.01 0.77 30.81
N GLY A 1116 60.64 1.52 29.91
CA GLY A 1116 61.93 2.14 30.14
C GLY A 1116 62.47 2.82 28.89
N ASP A 1117 63.58 3.52 29.05
CA ASP A 1117 64.25 4.13 27.90
C ASP A 1117 64.90 3.04 27.04
N VAL A 1118 64.77 3.18 25.72
CA VAL A 1118 65.42 2.30 24.75
C VAL A 1118 66.49 3.08 23.99
N ILE A 1119 67.67 2.47 23.89
CA ILE A 1119 68.82 3.02 23.19
C ILE A 1119 69.24 2.04 22.10
N ILE A 1120 69.23 2.48 20.84
CA ILE A 1120 69.71 1.70 19.70
C ILE A 1120 71.03 2.30 19.21
N ASN A 1121 72.11 1.55 19.35
CA ASN A 1121 73.43 1.92 18.84
C ASN A 1121 73.77 1.10 17.59
N ILE A 1122 74.16 1.76 16.51
CA ILE A 1122 74.57 1.09 15.27
C ILE A 1122 76.07 1.22 15.08
N TYR A 1123 76.74 0.13 14.70
CA TYR A 1123 78.18 0.00 14.55
C TYR A 1123 78.55 -0.54 13.16
N ASN A 1124 79.72 -0.16 12.65
CA ASN A 1124 80.33 -0.83 11.49
C ASN A 1124 81.09 -2.11 11.92
N LEU A 1125 81.59 -2.87 10.94
CA LEU A 1125 82.35 -4.11 11.16
C LEU A 1125 83.59 -3.94 12.08
N SER A 1126 84.15 -2.73 12.15
CA SER A 1126 85.30 -2.41 13.01
C SER A 1126 84.90 -2.01 14.44
N GLY A 1127 83.60 -2.04 14.79
CA GLY A 1127 83.07 -1.66 16.10
C GLY A 1127 82.97 -0.15 16.34
N GLN A 1128 83.11 0.69 15.31
CA GLN A 1128 82.92 2.13 15.44
C GLN A 1128 81.42 2.47 15.43
N SER A 1129 80.96 3.25 16.41
CA SER A 1129 79.57 3.72 16.49
C SER A 1129 79.27 4.72 15.37
N ILE A 1130 78.21 4.43 14.63
CA ILE A 1130 77.75 5.16 13.45
C ILE A 1130 76.59 6.09 13.80
N CYS A 1131 75.60 5.57 14.52
CA CYS A 1131 74.45 6.33 15.00
C CYS A 1131 73.99 5.79 16.37
N LYS A 1132 73.43 6.66 17.20
CA LYS A 1132 72.79 6.34 18.47
C LYS A 1132 71.41 6.99 18.48
N ILE A 1133 70.39 6.17 18.69
CA ILE A 1133 68.99 6.58 18.68
C ILE A 1133 68.44 6.32 20.07
N VAL A 1134 67.76 7.32 20.64
CA VAL A 1134 67.21 7.26 21.99
C VAL A 1134 65.70 7.45 21.90
N ALA A 1135 64.96 6.44 22.31
CA ALA A 1135 63.50 6.46 22.44
C ALA A 1135 63.16 6.44 23.93
N PRO A 1136 62.92 7.60 24.56
CA PRO A 1136 62.63 7.67 26.00
C PRO A 1136 61.22 7.13 26.31
N ALA A 1137 61.05 6.58 27.51
CA ALA A 1137 59.77 6.19 28.10
C ALA A 1137 58.89 5.23 27.24
N GLN A 1138 59.50 4.26 26.57
CA GLN A 1138 58.75 3.23 25.83
C GLN A 1138 58.02 2.31 26.83
N SER A 1139 56.76 1.97 26.54
CA SER A 1139 55.96 1.02 27.32
C SER A 1139 56.46 -0.42 27.17
N ALA A 1140 56.18 -1.32 28.12
CA ALA A 1140 56.43 -2.75 27.94
C ALA A 1140 55.68 -3.28 26.71
N GLY A 1141 56.33 -4.04 25.83
CA GLY A 1141 55.74 -4.50 24.57
C GLY A 1141 56.77 -4.71 23.46
N ARG A 1142 56.30 -5.11 22.27
CA ARG A 1142 57.10 -5.14 21.03
C ARG A 1142 57.06 -3.75 20.38
N HIS A 1143 58.21 -3.35 19.85
CA HIS A 1143 58.43 -2.03 19.25
C HIS A 1143 59.21 -2.20 17.96
N ARG A 1144 58.95 -1.30 17.00
CA ARG A 1144 59.63 -1.27 15.71
C ARG A 1144 60.28 0.09 15.50
N MET A 1145 61.46 0.09 14.91
CA MET A 1145 62.22 1.31 14.66
C MET A 1145 62.82 1.27 13.25
N ASN A 1146 62.38 2.20 12.39
CA ASN A 1146 62.84 2.30 11.02
C ASN A 1146 64.14 3.11 10.94
N TRP A 1147 65.18 2.52 10.33
CA TRP A 1147 66.46 3.18 10.12
C TRP A 1147 66.82 3.27 8.64
N GLU A 1148 67.01 4.50 8.15
CA GLU A 1148 67.28 4.83 6.74
C GLU A 1148 68.78 4.73 6.35
N ALA A 1149 69.54 3.85 7.00
CA ALA A 1149 70.94 3.59 6.69
C ALA A 1149 71.85 4.85 6.68
N THR A 1150 71.56 5.84 7.53
CA THR A 1150 72.32 7.09 7.64
C THR A 1150 73.19 7.14 8.90
N ASP A 1151 74.32 7.86 8.83
CA ASP A 1151 75.10 8.22 10.01
C ASP A 1151 74.42 9.34 10.83
N ARG A 1152 74.97 9.64 12.01
CA ARG A 1152 74.52 10.72 12.89
C ARG A 1152 74.42 12.13 12.26
N ASN A 1153 74.99 12.35 11.09
CA ASN A 1153 74.91 13.61 10.35
C ASN A 1153 73.94 13.52 9.14
N GLY A 1154 73.20 12.43 9.00
CA GLY A 1154 72.27 12.18 7.88
C GLY A 1154 72.93 11.69 6.59
N ASN A 1155 74.23 11.34 6.60
CA ASN A 1155 74.90 10.86 5.38
C ASN A 1155 74.63 9.37 5.16
N VAL A 1156 74.27 9.00 3.93
CA VAL A 1156 73.98 7.61 3.56
C VAL A 1156 75.23 6.74 3.63
N LEU A 1157 75.13 5.59 4.28
CA LEU A 1157 76.25 4.66 4.49
C LEU A 1157 76.58 3.83 3.22
N PRO A 1158 77.84 3.38 3.04
CA PRO A 1158 78.21 2.48 1.94
C PRO A 1158 77.69 1.06 2.16
N SER A 1159 77.54 0.27 1.08
CA SER A 1159 77.18 -1.15 1.20
C SER A 1159 78.18 -1.92 2.06
N GLY A 1160 77.69 -2.75 2.97
CA GLY A 1160 78.52 -3.40 3.96
C GLY A 1160 77.72 -4.05 5.08
N VAL A 1161 78.45 -4.67 6.01
CA VAL A 1161 77.88 -5.29 7.21
C VAL A 1161 77.94 -4.31 8.37
N TYR A 1162 76.78 -4.12 9.02
CA TYR A 1162 76.60 -3.29 10.20
C TYR A 1162 76.02 -4.14 11.33
N PHE A 1163 76.16 -3.68 12.56
CA PHE A 1163 75.53 -4.29 13.73
C PHE A 1163 74.71 -3.24 14.46
N TYR A 1164 73.51 -3.57 14.91
CA TYR A 1164 72.76 -2.75 15.85
C TYR A 1164 72.75 -3.42 17.20
N GLN A 1165 72.73 -2.61 18.26
CA GLN A 1165 72.62 -3.03 19.64
C GLN A 1165 71.48 -2.23 20.26
N VAL A 1166 70.44 -2.92 20.72
CA VAL A 1166 69.32 -2.34 21.45
C VAL A 1166 69.58 -2.57 22.94
N GLU A 1167 69.44 -1.51 23.74
CA GLU A 1167 69.62 -1.53 25.19
C GLU A 1167 68.39 -0.93 25.88
N SER A 1168 67.88 -1.60 26.90
CA SER A 1168 66.86 -1.05 27.81
C SER A 1168 66.95 -1.73 29.18
N ASN A 1169 66.80 -0.96 30.26
CA ASN A 1169 66.71 -1.47 31.63
C ASN A 1169 67.80 -2.51 32.02
N ASN A 1170 69.05 -2.28 31.60
CA ASN A 1170 70.23 -3.17 31.75
C ASN A 1170 70.22 -4.48 30.92
N ALA A 1171 69.27 -4.66 30.01
CA ALA A 1171 69.27 -5.73 29.00
C ALA A 1171 69.82 -5.20 27.67
N ILE A 1172 70.60 -6.03 26.97
CA ILE A 1172 71.27 -5.68 25.71
C ILE A 1172 71.11 -6.83 24.72
N ALA A 1173 70.70 -6.51 23.49
CA ALA A 1173 70.55 -7.45 22.39
C ALA A 1173 71.16 -6.85 21.12
N THR A 1174 71.83 -7.69 20.32
CA THR A 1174 72.59 -7.25 19.14
C THR A 1174 72.16 -8.03 17.91
N GLY A 1175 71.92 -7.34 16.80
CA GLY A 1175 71.65 -7.96 15.50
C GLY A 1175 72.60 -7.48 14.40
N LYS A 1176 72.70 -8.25 13.32
CA LYS A 1176 73.59 -7.98 12.17
C LYS A 1176 72.76 -7.55 10.96
N MET A 1177 73.09 -6.44 10.34
CA MET A 1177 72.44 -5.93 9.14
C MET A 1177 73.40 -5.94 7.95
N VAL A 1178 72.88 -6.18 6.76
CA VAL A 1178 73.62 -6.15 5.49
C VAL A 1178 72.96 -5.11 4.59
N LEU A 1179 73.64 -3.98 4.39
CA LEU A 1179 73.20 -2.95 3.45
C LEU A 1179 73.76 -3.28 2.06
N ILE A 1180 72.89 -3.43 1.07
CA ILE A 1180 73.23 -3.59 -0.35
C ILE A 1180 72.63 -2.40 -1.09
N LYS A 1181 73.48 -1.64 -1.80
CA LYS A 1181 73.02 -0.52 -2.62
C LYS A 1181 72.79 -0.98 -4.05
#